data_AF-A0A7V7XCP7-F1
#
_entry.id   AF-A0A7V7XCP7-F1
#
_cell.length_a   1.000
_cell.length_b   1.000
_cell.length_c   1.000
_cell.angle_alpha   90.00
_cell.angle_beta   90.00
_cell.angle_gamma   90.00
#
_symmetry.space_group_name_H-M   'P 1'
#
loop_
_entity.id
_entity.type
_entity.pdbx_description
1 polymer ?
#
loop_
_entity_poly.entity_id
_entity_poly.type
_entity_poly.pdbx_seq_one_letter_code
_entity_poly.pdbx_strand_id
1 'polypeptide(L)'
;MSLIFINYRHEDSKERSEQLAEKLKQRFGQSDVFIDEDIPGATGISESIKQHLESCEVMIIVIGKDWKRIIQERQPDQEFDPVVFEIEYALTHKVQILPCEVDHKSLPKPEDLPPKIRDFIDKKGVPMGKGDTFDDVVRRLIDQVAGIVNKDNLPEFVADKIVTRDKESREVIELLANDKFPIVVIYGDAGIGKSALAHMIASEGLDRYRRVIWMSSKDKKLSTDDILNELVRIWGVSVAKSAQRAEILQAVKSYLQRHKALLIIDNFETIIDDEKICKFLEELPNPTKILITSRVKAELQNAQNILLQGMSKTAVEEWLHKYNIVNSSWSKTDVEREVNNWHDATGGNPHLLKLLSGQAQLRGKDFKLVKMQIPGVLDASWGILTEDARKILLTMPILSAPACQEAIGYISGLSESEVIAGLKLLVRLGLLDSYKISPFPLEMFSLHPTTRDYAGRKLKGGSIVSREFLCRRMFDFYCGYVEKYQRGDGDNFEYLTLEIENIKTAIDYGLSEKNQWEQVLKLLFTLSDFLDHLGYWQERVVLCKKIMNEVKNYDNTKIVNWFTIYHYAWTLILQSKRTYNTPRKVLEKALEKAEEQSFRLSTAMAKRNLAVIALEENEYDEADTLCEDSIAFWDQAKTEEWLSDLSGIDYRRGKALTFGTRGNIWQKRGKYGKAYRYYEMQKEIYDKLNDPHGLSVTLANLTVCAFHRELPEISQLCEQTLEAFNDIGRREDGRNYLWSLFLRSTGKSSQGLSFPAERRILLDATERYIGNETALDICAELTKLTRGK
;
A
#
# COMPACT_ATOMS: atom_id res chain seq x y z
N MET A 1 10.70 24.06 6.53
CA MET A 1 9.92 23.06 5.78
C MET A 1 9.12 22.27 6.78
N SER A 2 7.79 22.43 6.74
CA SER A 2 6.83 21.91 7.71
C SER A 2 5.98 20.81 7.08
N LEU A 3 5.60 19.80 7.86
CA LEU A 3 4.68 18.74 7.45
C LEU A 3 3.21 19.18 7.52
N ILE A 4 2.90 20.04 8.49
CA ILE A 4 1.56 20.52 8.79
C ILE A 4 1.53 22.01 8.53
N PHE A 5 0.63 22.44 7.66
CA PHE A 5 0.37 23.84 7.36
C PHE A 5 -0.97 24.25 7.97
N ILE A 6 -0.97 25.20 8.91
CA ILE A 6 -2.20 25.73 9.52
C ILE A 6 -2.58 27.00 8.79
N ASN A 7 -3.63 26.89 7.98
CA ASN A 7 -4.26 27.98 7.28
C ASN A 7 -5.47 28.46 8.10
N TYR A 8 -5.55 29.76 8.38
CA TYR A 8 -6.64 30.35 9.15
C TYR A 8 -6.82 31.82 8.79
N ARG A 9 -7.94 32.41 9.22
CA ARG A 9 -8.17 33.85 9.10
C ARG A 9 -7.94 34.53 10.43
N HIS A 10 -7.01 35.49 10.46
CA HIS A 10 -6.65 36.21 11.69
C HIS A 10 -7.85 36.92 12.34
N GLU A 11 -8.71 37.53 11.53
CA GLU A 11 -9.94 38.22 11.96
C GLU A 11 -11.02 37.28 12.54
N ASP A 12 -10.90 35.97 12.31
CA ASP A 12 -11.92 34.96 12.66
C ASP A 12 -11.49 34.07 13.83
N SER A 13 -10.31 33.47 13.74
CA SER A 13 -9.93 32.31 14.57
C SER A 13 -8.53 32.37 15.15
N LYS A 14 -7.85 33.55 15.16
CA LYS A 14 -6.45 33.70 15.59
C LYS A 14 -6.11 32.98 16.90
N GLU A 15 -6.82 33.27 17.99
CA GLU A 15 -6.52 32.71 19.30
C GLU A 15 -6.65 31.17 19.31
N ARG A 16 -7.65 30.63 18.62
CA ARG A 16 -7.87 29.18 18.47
C ARG A 16 -6.79 28.53 17.61
N SER A 17 -6.39 29.18 16.52
CA SER A 17 -5.33 28.71 15.63
C SER A 17 -3.96 28.69 16.32
N GLU A 18 -3.64 29.70 17.13
CA GLU A 18 -2.42 29.74 17.94
C GLU A 18 -2.41 28.64 19.00
N GLN A 19 -3.54 28.43 19.70
CA GLN A 19 -3.69 27.32 20.66
C GLN A 19 -3.58 25.95 19.99
N LEU A 20 -4.18 25.78 18.80
CA LEU A 20 -4.07 24.56 18.02
C LEU A 20 -2.63 24.32 17.55
N ALA A 21 -1.96 25.35 17.05
CA ALA A 21 -0.58 25.28 16.61
C ALA A 21 0.36 24.88 17.74
N GLU A 22 0.19 25.42 18.94
CA GLU A 22 1.00 25.05 20.10
C GLU A 22 0.81 23.57 20.47
N LYS A 23 -0.44 23.07 20.48
CA LYS A 23 -0.72 21.65 20.75
C LYS A 23 -0.16 20.72 19.66
N LEU A 24 -0.24 21.13 18.39
CA LEU A 24 0.36 20.39 17.28
C LEU A 24 1.89 20.41 17.36
N LYS A 25 2.51 21.55 17.71
CA LYS A 25 3.97 21.69 17.89
C LYS A 25 4.48 20.83 19.04
N GLN A 26 3.72 20.74 20.12
CA GLN A 26 4.02 19.83 21.24
C GLN A 26 3.98 18.35 20.82
N ARG A 27 3.08 17.98 19.90
CA ARG A 27 2.89 16.60 19.45
C ARG A 27 3.80 16.16 18.30
N PHE A 28 4.05 17.04 17.33
CA PHE A 28 4.74 16.72 16.06
C PHE A 28 6.10 17.40 15.92
N GLY A 29 6.43 18.36 16.79
CA GLY A 29 7.68 19.10 16.78
C GLY A 29 7.54 20.52 16.22
N GLN A 30 8.35 21.44 16.76
CA GLN A 30 8.30 22.87 16.43
C GLN A 30 8.56 23.18 14.95
N SER A 31 9.41 22.39 14.30
CA SER A 31 9.80 22.56 12.89
C SER A 31 8.77 22.02 11.90
N ASP A 32 7.89 21.14 12.35
CA ASP A 32 6.97 20.38 11.49
C ASP A 32 5.59 21.03 11.37
N VAL A 33 5.31 22.07 12.18
CA VAL A 33 4.07 22.83 12.15
C VAL A 33 4.35 24.27 11.78
N PHE A 34 3.89 24.67 10.60
CA PHE A 34 3.87 26.06 10.17
C PHE A 34 2.48 26.64 10.40
N ILE A 35 2.44 27.80 11.05
CA ILE A 35 1.23 28.61 11.19
C ILE A 35 1.46 29.89 10.41
N ASP A 36 0.54 30.22 9.51
CA ASP A 36 0.68 31.45 8.74
C ASP A 36 0.45 32.68 9.64
N GLU A 37 1.44 33.55 9.71
CA GLU A 37 1.32 34.84 10.39
C GLU A 37 0.97 35.88 9.32
N ASP A 38 -0.32 35.91 8.94
CA ASP A 38 -0.87 36.81 7.93
C ASP A 38 -0.36 38.25 8.15
N ILE A 39 0.46 38.78 7.22
CA ILE A 39 1.00 40.16 7.29
C ILE A 39 0.02 41.07 6.55
N PRO A 40 -0.73 41.96 7.23
CA PRO A 40 -1.68 42.83 6.56
C PRO A 40 -0.98 43.75 5.54
N GLY A 41 -1.37 43.68 4.26
CA GLY A 41 -0.91 44.58 3.20
C GLY A 41 0.22 44.07 2.30
N ALA A 42 0.59 42.78 2.37
CA ALA A 42 1.55 42.21 1.43
C ALA A 42 0.92 41.95 0.04
N THR A 43 1.47 42.54 -1.02
CA THR A 43 1.01 42.37 -2.42
C THR A 43 1.47 41.04 -3.06
N GLY A 44 1.68 40.00 -2.26
CA GLY A 44 2.10 38.67 -2.72
C GLY A 44 2.59 37.76 -1.60
N ILE A 45 2.66 36.45 -1.89
CA ILE A 45 3.14 35.43 -0.96
C ILE A 45 4.66 35.42 -0.88
N SER A 46 5.19 35.36 0.34
CA SER A 46 6.63 35.23 0.58
C SER A 46 7.16 33.89 0.05
N GLU A 47 8.38 33.87 -0.45
CA GLU A 47 9.05 32.64 -0.88
C GLU A 47 9.14 31.60 0.25
N SER A 48 9.16 32.06 1.50
CA SER A 48 9.09 31.21 2.69
C SER A 48 7.79 30.42 2.77
N ILE A 49 6.63 31.05 2.58
CA ILE A 49 5.32 30.36 2.63
C ILE A 49 5.22 29.32 1.52
N LYS A 50 5.68 29.63 0.29
CA LYS A 50 5.72 28.66 -0.81
C LYS A 50 6.55 27.44 -0.48
N GLN A 51 7.74 27.61 0.10
CA GLN A 51 8.58 26.48 0.52
C GLN A 51 7.91 25.60 1.59
N HIS A 52 7.07 26.18 2.45
CA HIS A 52 6.31 25.40 3.43
C HIS A 52 5.14 24.65 2.78
N LEU A 53 4.42 25.29 1.85
CA LEU A 53 3.35 24.67 1.05
C LEU A 53 3.87 23.54 0.15
N GLU A 54 5.06 23.67 -0.44
CA GLU A 54 5.69 22.61 -1.25
C GLU A 54 6.09 21.38 -0.41
N SER A 55 6.36 21.60 0.88
CA SER A 55 6.85 20.56 1.79
C SER A 55 5.78 19.93 2.67
N CYS A 56 4.57 20.50 2.72
CA CYS A 56 3.53 20.05 3.62
C CYS A 56 2.77 18.83 3.08
N GLU A 57 2.45 17.91 3.99
CA GLU A 57 1.67 16.71 3.69
C GLU A 57 0.20 16.91 4.06
N VAL A 58 -0.05 17.73 5.08
CA VAL A 58 -1.38 18.10 5.56
C VAL A 58 -1.52 19.60 5.66
N MET A 59 -2.64 20.12 5.15
CA MET A 59 -3.11 21.48 5.42
C MET A 59 -4.35 21.41 6.32
N ILE A 60 -4.30 22.10 7.45
CA ILE A 60 -5.43 22.27 8.36
C ILE A 60 -6.04 23.63 8.11
N ILE A 61 -7.32 23.67 7.74
CA ILE A 61 -8.06 24.91 7.53
C ILE A 61 -8.90 25.16 8.79
N VAL A 62 -8.56 26.18 9.56
CA VAL A 62 -9.27 26.53 10.80
C VAL A 62 -10.44 27.45 10.49
N ILE A 63 -11.65 26.98 10.80
CA ILE A 63 -12.92 27.62 10.47
C ILE A 63 -13.59 28.07 11.77
N GLY A 64 -13.57 29.38 12.01
CA GLY A 64 -14.26 30.03 13.12
C GLY A 64 -15.66 30.52 12.74
N LYS A 65 -16.28 31.25 13.67
CA LYS A 65 -17.69 31.66 13.61
C LYS A 65 -18.05 32.59 12.45
N ASP A 66 -17.10 33.43 12.01
CA ASP A 66 -17.28 34.52 11.04
C ASP A 66 -16.63 34.21 9.68
N TRP A 67 -15.97 33.04 9.54
CA TRP A 67 -15.26 32.62 8.34
C TRP A 67 -16.07 32.81 7.04
N LYS A 68 -17.34 32.38 7.04
CA LYS A 68 -18.29 32.54 5.93
C LYS A 68 -18.56 34.01 5.59
N ARG A 69 -18.76 34.86 6.60
CA ARG A 69 -19.05 36.29 6.38
C ARG A 69 -17.84 36.98 5.76
N ILE A 70 -16.66 36.72 6.31
CA ILE A 70 -15.40 37.35 5.87
C ILE A 70 -15.06 36.96 4.44
N ILE A 71 -15.27 35.69 4.05
CA ILE A 71 -14.97 35.25 2.68
C ILE A 71 -15.96 35.80 1.64
N GLN A 72 -17.21 36.05 2.03
CA GLN A 72 -18.23 36.66 1.17
C GLN A 72 -18.02 38.16 1.00
N GLU A 73 -17.57 38.86 2.04
CA GLU A 73 -17.24 40.29 1.99
C GLU A 73 -16.02 40.60 1.09
N ARG A 74 -15.18 39.60 0.79
CA ARG A 74 -13.92 39.74 0.02
C ARG A 74 -13.96 39.26 -1.45
N GLN A 75 -15.12 39.00 -2.07
CA GLN A 75 -15.24 38.50 -3.48
C GLN A 75 -14.89 39.53 -4.60
N PRO A 76 -14.68 39.09 -5.86
CA PRO A 76 -13.46 38.57 -6.49
C PRO A 76 -12.63 39.65 -7.24
N ASP A 77 -13.01 40.93 -7.15
CA ASP A 77 -12.36 42.05 -7.85
C ASP A 77 -11.30 42.77 -6.99
N GLN A 78 -11.01 42.25 -5.79
CA GLN A 78 -9.90 42.70 -4.95
C GLN A 78 -8.63 41.85 -5.19
N GLU A 79 -7.49 42.52 -5.07
CA GLU A 79 -6.26 42.24 -5.82
C GLU A 79 -5.53 40.93 -5.48
N PHE A 80 -5.78 40.29 -4.32
CA PHE A 80 -5.20 38.99 -3.92
C PHE A 80 -5.73 38.56 -2.53
N ASP A 81 -6.25 37.33 -2.35
CA ASP A 81 -6.57 36.77 -1.00
C ASP A 81 -5.59 35.63 -0.68
N PRO A 82 -4.68 35.80 0.30
CA PRO A 82 -3.64 34.82 0.62
C PRO A 82 -4.23 33.50 1.12
N VAL A 83 -5.28 33.54 1.94
CA VAL A 83 -5.92 32.34 2.50
C VAL A 83 -6.55 31.51 1.38
N VAL A 84 -7.23 32.16 0.43
CA VAL A 84 -7.81 31.48 -0.73
C VAL A 84 -6.70 30.89 -1.61
N PHE A 85 -5.61 31.62 -1.84
CA PHE A 85 -4.49 31.12 -2.63
C PHE A 85 -3.84 29.89 -1.99
N GLU A 86 -3.62 29.89 -0.68
CA GLU A 86 -2.99 28.76 0.01
C GLU A 86 -3.83 27.50 -0.09
N ILE A 87 -5.15 27.63 0.11
CA ILE A 87 -6.09 26.52 -0.05
C ILE A 87 -6.10 26.03 -1.50
N GLU A 88 -6.16 26.95 -2.48
CA GLU A 88 -6.06 26.65 -3.91
C GLU A 88 -4.76 25.87 -4.21
N TYR A 89 -3.62 26.33 -3.69
CA TYR A 89 -2.32 25.70 -3.86
C TYR A 89 -2.30 24.27 -3.30
N ALA A 90 -2.81 24.07 -2.08
CA ALA A 90 -2.88 22.77 -1.44
C ALA A 90 -3.76 21.79 -2.21
N LEU A 91 -4.91 22.25 -2.71
CA LEU A 91 -5.80 21.47 -3.58
C LEU A 91 -5.07 21.06 -4.87
N THR A 92 -4.38 22.00 -5.53
CA THR A 92 -3.63 21.74 -6.78
C THR A 92 -2.51 20.71 -6.58
N HIS A 93 -1.79 20.75 -5.45
CA HIS A 93 -0.61 19.91 -5.19
C HIS A 93 -0.91 18.61 -4.45
N LYS A 94 -2.20 18.26 -4.30
CA LYS A 94 -2.66 17.03 -3.60
C LYS A 94 -2.18 16.96 -2.15
N VAL A 95 -2.00 18.11 -1.50
CA VAL A 95 -1.81 18.16 -0.06
C VAL A 95 -3.13 17.69 0.58
N GLN A 96 -3.04 16.88 1.64
CA GLN A 96 -4.25 16.41 2.30
C GLN A 96 -4.86 17.54 3.13
N ILE A 97 -6.09 17.94 2.80
CA ILE A 97 -6.76 19.05 3.46
C ILE A 97 -7.72 18.55 4.54
N LEU A 98 -7.62 19.14 5.73
CA LEU A 98 -8.47 18.88 6.89
C LEU A 98 -9.19 20.16 7.34
N PRO A 99 -10.48 20.31 7.01
CA PRO A 99 -11.33 21.32 7.63
C PRO A 99 -11.44 21.08 9.14
N CYS A 100 -11.22 22.11 9.96
CA CYS A 100 -11.29 22.05 11.41
C CYS A 100 -12.20 23.15 11.96
N GLU A 101 -13.31 22.77 12.59
CA GLU A 101 -14.28 23.68 13.18
C GLU A 101 -13.95 23.97 14.65
N VAL A 102 -13.87 25.25 15.04
CA VAL A 102 -13.42 25.63 16.40
C VAL A 102 -14.45 26.31 17.30
N ASP A 103 -15.63 26.70 16.77
CA ASP A 103 -16.64 27.50 17.49
C ASP A 103 -18.13 27.06 17.27
N HIS A 104 -18.42 25.76 17.12
CA HIS A 104 -19.79 25.18 17.06
C HIS A 104 -20.74 25.76 15.98
N LYS A 105 -20.23 25.99 14.77
CA LYS A 105 -21.02 26.45 13.63
C LYS A 105 -20.75 25.56 12.41
N SER A 106 -21.84 25.12 11.76
CA SER A 106 -21.79 24.24 10.59
C SER A 106 -20.81 24.77 9.54
N LEU A 107 -19.98 23.86 9.02
CA LEU A 107 -19.12 24.12 7.86
C LEU A 107 -19.90 24.89 6.77
N PRO A 108 -19.26 25.88 6.11
CA PRO A 108 -19.89 26.60 5.01
C PRO A 108 -20.34 25.61 3.93
N LYS A 109 -21.39 25.96 3.18
CA LYS A 109 -21.79 25.16 2.03
C LYS A 109 -20.87 25.45 0.84
N PRO A 110 -20.71 24.54 -0.12
CA PRO A 110 -19.97 24.81 -1.36
C PRO A 110 -20.43 26.10 -2.06
N GLU A 111 -21.72 26.41 -2.00
CA GLU A 111 -22.33 27.63 -2.55
C GLU A 111 -21.85 28.92 -1.88
N ASP A 112 -21.43 28.85 -0.62
CA ASP A 112 -21.00 29.99 0.17
C ASP A 112 -19.54 30.40 -0.10
N LEU A 113 -18.78 29.58 -0.85
CA LEU A 113 -17.35 29.74 -1.05
C LEU A 113 -16.96 30.19 -2.46
N PRO A 114 -15.80 30.86 -2.60
CA PRO A 114 -15.20 31.12 -3.89
C PRO A 114 -15.07 29.83 -4.70
N PRO A 115 -15.38 29.86 -6.01
CA PRO A 115 -15.36 28.67 -6.85
C PRO A 115 -14.06 27.85 -6.89
N LYS A 116 -12.93 28.43 -6.44
CA LYS A 116 -11.60 27.80 -6.40
C LYS A 116 -11.33 26.95 -5.15
N ILE A 117 -12.19 27.00 -4.13
CA ILE A 117 -11.95 26.37 -2.82
C ILE A 117 -13.21 25.70 -2.20
N ARG A 118 -14.25 25.42 -2.96
CA ARG A 118 -15.45 24.66 -2.54
C ARG A 118 -15.17 23.18 -2.20
N ASP A 119 -14.35 22.48 -2.98
CA ASP A 119 -13.98 21.07 -2.86
C ASP A 119 -13.24 20.75 -1.56
N PHE A 120 -12.65 21.75 -0.86
CA PHE A 120 -12.07 21.45 0.46
C PHE A 120 -13.15 21.09 1.49
N ILE A 121 -14.40 21.59 1.35
CA ILE A 121 -15.51 21.25 2.26
C ILE A 121 -15.89 19.77 2.16
N ASP A 122 -15.75 19.16 0.97
CA ASP A 122 -16.07 17.75 0.74
C ASP A 122 -14.99 16.78 1.29
N LYS A 123 -13.88 17.31 1.81
CA LYS A 123 -12.85 16.51 2.48
C LYS A 123 -13.32 16.10 3.88
N LYS A 124 -12.90 14.91 4.34
CA LYS A 124 -13.16 14.43 5.70
C LYS A 124 -12.49 15.36 6.73
N GLY A 125 -13.21 16.35 7.23
CA GLY A 125 -12.77 17.23 8.30
C GLY A 125 -13.09 16.71 9.71
N VAL A 126 -12.75 17.50 10.71
CA VAL A 126 -13.08 17.25 12.12
C VAL A 126 -14.19 18.23 12.54
N PRO A 127 -15.48 17.82 12.46
CA PRO A 127 -16.57 18.68 12.89
C PRO A 127 -16.61 18.79 14.42
N MET A 128 -17.19 19.88 14.91
CA MET A 128 -17.45 20.06 16.33
C MET A 128 -18.83 19.50 16.67
N GLY A 129 -18.88 18.39 17.39
CA GLY A 129 -20.12 17.74 17.82
C GLY A 129 -20.85 18.52 18.91
N LYS A 130 -22.14 18.20 19.12
CA LYS A 130 -22.93 18.79 20.19
C LYS A 130 -22.35 18.40 21.56
N GLY A 131 -21.83 19.39 22.29
CA GLY A 131 -21.24 19.20 23.61
C GLY A 131 -19.74 18.89 23.62
N ASP A 132 -19.07 18.86 22.45
CA ASP A 132 -17.62 18.74 22.37
C ASP A 132 -16.92 19.99 22.92
N THR A 133 -15.76 19.81 23.55
CA THR A 133 -14.86 20.92 23.87
C THR A 133 -13.86 21.14 22.72
N PHE A 134 -13.22 22.31 22.69
CA PHE A 134 -12.11 22.57 21.76
C PHE A 134 -11.00 21.51 21.89
N ASP A 135 -10.72 21.04 23.10
CA ASP A 135 -9.72 20.00 23.36
C ASP A 135 -10.11 18.64 22.77
N ASP A 136 -11.40 18.32 22.70
CA ASP A 136 -11.90 17.10 22.05
C ASP A 136 -11.72 17.16 20.53
N VAL A 137 -11.96 18.32 19.92
CA VAL A 137 -11.70 18.56 18.50
C VAL A 137 -10.21 18.45 18.21
N VAL A 138 -9.36 19.12 19.00
CA VAL A 138 -7.90 19.09 18.83
C VAL A 138 -7.36 17.67 18.95
N ARG A 139 -7.85 16.86 19.90
CA ARG A 139 -7.45 15.46 20.05
C ARG A 139 -7.78 14.62 18.82
N ARG A 140 -9.02 14.70 18.32
CA ARG A 140 -9.43 13.98 17.09
C ARG A 140 -8.65 14.45 15.86
N LEU A 141 -8.37 15.75 15.77
CA LEU A 141 -7.55 16.31 14.70
C LEU A 141 -6.11 15.81 14.77
N ILE A 142 -5.51 15.76 15.96
CA ILE A 142 -4.19 15.17 16.16
C ILE A 142 -4.17 13.71 15.71
N ASP A 143 -5.17 12.91 16.07
CA ASP A 143 -5.25 11.50 15.64
C ASP A 143 -5.37 11.36 14.11
N GLN A 144 -6.19 12.21 13.49
CA GLN A 144 -6.38 12.20 12.03
C GLN A 144 -5.13 12.69 11.29
N VAL A 145 -4.48 13.76 11.77
CA VAL A 145 -3.21 14.27 11.23
C VAL A 145 -2.12 13.22 11.40
N ALA A 146 -2.05 12.54 12.56
CA ALA A 146 -1.09 11.47 12.79
C ALA A 146 -1.28 10.31 11.79
N GLY A 147 -2.51 9.90 11.48
CA GLY A 147 -2.77 8.87 10.47
C GLY A 147 -2.35 9.24 9.04
N ILE A 148 -2.15 10.53 8.76
CA ILE A 148 -1.75 11.04 7.45
C ILE A 148 -0.25 11.31 7.39
N VAL A 149 0.24 12.04 8.39
CA VAL A 149 1.62 12.50 8.46
C VAL A 149 2.52 11.39 8.95
N ASN A 150 2.06 10.48 9.82
CA ASN A 150 2.83 9.31 10.25
C ASN A 150 2.42 8.10 9.41
N LYS A 151 2.79 8.09 8.12
CA LYS A 151 2.76 6.87 7.29
C LYS A 151 3.82 5.88 7.77
N ASP A 152 3.69 5.40 8.98
CA ASP A 152 4.52 4.36 9.53
C ASP A 152 3.81 3.03 9.31
N ASN A 153 4.53 1.98 8.95
CA ASN A 153 3.96 0.63 8.85
C ASN A 153 4.08 -0.13 10.18
N LEU A 154 4.07 0.61 11.30
CA LEU A 154 4.13 0.05 12.64
C LEU A 154 2.92 -0.86 12.86
N PRO A 155 3.11 -2.14 13.21
CA PRO A 155 2.00 -3.03 13.52
C PRO A 155 1.15 -2.43 14.63
N GLU A 156 -0.18 -2.46 14.53
CA GLU A 156 -1.05 -1.99 15.61
C GLU A 156 -0.97 -3.00 16.78
N PHE A 157 -0.07 -2.75 17.73
CA PHE A 157 -0.01 -3.54 18.97
C PHE A 157 -1.06 -3.02 19.94
N VAL A 158 -1.82 -3.93 20.54
CA VAL A 158 -2.78 -3.60 21.60
C VAL A 158 -2.01 -3.14 22.85
N ALA A 159 -1.79 -1.82 22.96
CA ALA A 159 -1.08 -1.16 24.06
C ALA A 159 -1.64 -1.54 25.45
N ASP A 160 -2.95 -1.79 25.51
CA ASP A 160 -3.68 -2.17 26.72
C ASP A 160 -3.23 -3.49 27.37
N LYS A 161 -2.32 -4.26 26.74
CA LYS A 161 -1.82 -5.54 27.28
C LYS A 161 -0.30 -5.62 27.45
N ILE A 162 0.44 -4.58 27.09
CA ILE A 162 1.91 -4.57 27.26
C ILE A 162 2.25 -4.09 28.67
N VAL A 163 3.07 -4.85 29.40
CA VAL A 163 3.70 -4.36 30.64
C VAL A 163 4.98 -3.63 30.26
N THR A 164 5.17 -2.42 30.77
CA THR A 164 6.28 -1.58 30.35
C THR A 164 7.61 -2.15 30.86
N ARG A 165 8.66 -1.96 30.06
CA ARG A 165 10.04 -2.30 30.40
C ARG A 165 10.88 -1.03 30.44
N ASP A 166 10.52 -0.14 31.36
CA ASP A 166 11.04 1.23 31.43
C ASP A 166 12.56 1.30 31.44
N LYS A 167 13.22 0.39 32.17
CA LYS A 167 14.69 0.39 32.29
C LYS A 167 15.33 0.06 30.93
N GLU A 168 14.92 -1.04 30.31
CA GLU A 168 15.46 -1.46 29.01
C GLU A 168 15.04 -0.51 27.87
N SER A 169 13.83 0.05 27.91
CA SER A 169 13.36 1.06 26.95
C SER A 169 14.26 2.30 27.01
N ARG A 170 14.50 2.85 28.22
CA ARG A 170 15.40 4.01 28.41
C ARG A 170 16.81 3.74 27.89
N GLU A 171 17.37 2.58 28.19
CA GLU A 171 18.71 2.20 27.73
C GLU A 171 18.79 2.18 26.19
N VAL A 172 17.83 1.56 25.51
CA VAL A 172 17.80 1.54 24.04
C VAL A 172 17.59 2.94 23.47
N ILE A 173 16.69 3.72 24.05
CA ILE A 173 16.39 5.09 23.63
C ILE A 173 17.62 6.01 23.75
N GLU A 174 18.39 5.88 24.83
CA GLU A 174 19.65 6.62 25.04
C GLU A 174 20.71 6.25 24.01
N LEU A 175 20.83 4.97 23.67
CA LEU A 175 21.75 4.50 22.64
C LEU A 175 21.36 5.02 21.25
N LEU A 176 20.08 4.92 20.90
CA LEU A 176 19.57 5.41 19.61
C LEU A 176 19.70 6.95 19.49
N ALA A 177 19.65 7.69 20.59
CA ALA A 177 19.88 9.13 20.60
C ALA A 177 21.34 9.54 20.34
N ASN A 178 22.29 8.59 20.38
CA ASN A 178 23.71 8.86 20.21
C ASN A 178 24.17 8.54 18.76
N ASP A 179 24.82 9.51 18.10
CA ASP A 179 25.32 9.36 16.73
C ASP A 179 26.47 8.37 16.55
N LYS A 180 27.09 7.93 17.65
CA LYS A 180 28.06 6.84 17.63
C LYS A 180 27.42 5.47 17.39
N PHE A 181 26.11 5.33 17.65
CA PHE A 181 25.39 4.06 17.55
C PHE A 181 24.26 4.17 16.52
N PRO A 182 24.58 4.11 15.21
CA PRO A 182 23.56 4.10 14.17
C PRO A 182 22.71 2.82 14.21
N ILE A 183 23.24 1.73 14.78
CA ILE A 183 22.58 0.42 14.85
C ILE A 183 22.53 -0.04 16.32
N VAL A 184 21.35 -0.38 16.81
CA VAL A 184 21.15 -1.01 18.12
C VAL A 184 20.46 -2.35 17.92
N VAL A 185 20.98 -3.41 18.57
CA VAL A 185 20.53 -4.79 18.41
C VAL A 185 20.02 -5.30 19.75
N ILE A 186 18.72 -5.58 19.84
CA ILE A 186 18.10 -6.27 20.97
C ILE A 186 18.10 -7.77 20.68
N TYR A 187 18.86 -8.55 21.45
CA TYR A 187 18.91 -10.00 21.29
C TYR A 187 18.57 -10.78 22.56
N GLY A 188 18.19 -12.05 22.42
CA GLY A 188 17.80 -12.89 23.56
C GLY A 188 16.84 -14.03 23.17
N ASP A 189 16.34 -14.76 24.16
CA ASP A 189 15.55 -15.98 23.94
C ASP A 189 14.20 -15.74 23.25
N ALA A 190 13.61 -16.83 22.73
CA ALA A 190 12.29 -16.78 22.09
C ALA A 190 11.18 -16.38 23.08
N GLY A 191 10.24 -15.54 22.65
CA GLY A 191 9.12 -15.09 23.47
C GLY A 191 9.48 -14.09 24.59
N ILE A 192 10.76 -13.70 24.70
CA ILE A 192 11.24 -12.82 25.78
C ILE A 192 10.72 -11.36 25.68
N GLY A 193 10.12 -10.98 24.55
CA GLY A 193 9.51 -9.67 24.36
C GLY A 193 10.34 -8.67 23.52
N LYS A 194 11.33 -9.12 22.74
CA LYS A 194 12.16 -8.22 21.91
C LYS A 194 11.34 -7.39 20.93
N SER A 195 10.45 -8.03 20.16
CA SER A 195 9.57 -7.31 19.21
C SER A 195 8.62 -6.36 19.95
N ALA A 196 8.11 -6.74 21.12
CA ALA A 196 7.24 -5.88 21.92
C ALA A 196 8.00 -4.65 22.47
N LEU A 197 9.26 -4.82 22.90
CA LEU A 197 10.11 -3.72 23.34
C LEU A 197 10.46 -2.79 22.18
N ALA A 198 10.83 -3.33 21.02
CA ALA A 198 11.09 -2.51 19.83
C ALA A 198 9.85 -1.72 19.38
N HIS A 199 8.66 -2.33 19.49
CA HIS A 199 7.40 -1.65 19.21
C HIS A 199 7.09 -0.53 20.23
N MET A 200 7.31 -0.77 21.52
CA MET A 200 7.20 0.28 22.54
C MET A 200 8.13 1.45 22.24
N ILE A 201 9.41 1.17 21.94
CA ILE A 201 10.41 2.20 21.62
C ILE A 201 10.00 2.96 20.36
N ALA A 202 9.45 2.27 19.37
CA ALA A 202 8.92 2.88 18.17
C ALA A 202 7.77 3.84 18.49
N SER A 203 6.82 3.38 19.31
CA SER A 203 5.62 4.12 19.71
C SER A 203 5.95 5.34 20.58
N GLU A 204 6.87 5.18 21.54
CA GLU A 204 7.41 6.27 22.38
C GLU A 204 8.36 7.20 21.59
N GLY A 205 8.96 6.70 20.52
CA GLY A 205 9.94 7.37 19.68
C GLY A 205 9.35 8.09 18.46
N LEU A 206 8.03 7.98 18.21
CA LEU A 206 7.32 8.66 17.11
C LEU A 206 7.62 10.17 17.08
N ASP A 207 7.82 10.79 18.23
CA ASP A 207 8.07 12.24 18.32
C ASP A 207 9.54 12.59 18.02
N ARG A 208 10.46 11.60 18.08
CA ARG A 208 11.90 11.78 17.85
C ARG A 208 12.32 11.48 16.43
N TYR A 209 11.59 10.58 15.76
CA TYR A 209 11.85 10.17 14.39
C TYR A 209 10.68 10.58 13.51
N ARG A 210 10.97 11.30 12.43
CA ARG A 210 9.96 11.77 11.48
C ARG A 210 9.21 10.62 10.79
N ARG A 211 9.82 9.43 10.72
CA ARG A 211 9.29 8.21 10.12
C ARG A 211 9.80 6.98 10.87
N VAL A 212 8.92 6.02 11.12
CA VAL A 212 9.27 4.70 11.66
C VAL A 212 8.85 3.61 10.68
N ILE A 213 9.80 2.75 10.32
CA ILE A 213 9.59 1.68 9.36
C ILE A 213 9.88 0.35 10.02
N TRP A 214 8.85 -0.47 10.16
CA TRP A 214 8.92 -1.83 10.67
C TRP A 214 9.01 -2.84 9.53
N MET A 215 10.10 -3.62 9.52
CA MET A 215 10.30 -4.75 8.61
C MET A 215 10.42 -6.03 9.44
N SER A 216 9.59 -7.03 9.13
CA SER A 216 9.66 -8.33 9.82
C SER A 216 10.13 -9.42 8.85
N SER A 217 11.14 -10.19 9.26
CA SER A 217 11.51 -11.42 8.56
C SER A 217 10.82 -12.68 9.12
N LYS A 218 9.75 -12.54 9.91
CA LYS A 218 9.01 -13.70 10.47
C LYS A 218 8.35 -14.54 9.38
N ASP A 219 7.75 -13.88 8.41
CA ASP A 219 6.86 -14.50 7.41
C ASP A 219 7.47 -14.52 6.00
N LYS A 220 8.57 -13.78 5.78
CA LYS A 220 9.32 -13.67 4.51
C LYS A 220 10.82 -13.58 4.77
N LYS A 221 11.64 -14.19 3.90
CA LYS A 221 13.08 -13.90 3.85
C LYS A 221 13.26 -12.51 3.22
N LEU A 222 13.68 -11.53 4.02
CA LEU A 222 13.90 -10.17 3.53
C LEU A 222 15.09 -10.14 2.56
N SER A 223 14.95 -9.35 1.49
CA SER A 223 16.04 -8.98 0.59
C SER A 223 16.32 -7.47 0.66
N THR A 224 17.45 -7.03 0.11
CA THR A 224 17.76 -5.60 -0.02
C THR A 224 16.69 -4.84 -0.81
N ASP A 225 16.09 -5.49 -1.82
CA ASP A 225 15.09 -4.86 -2.67
C ASP A 225 13.76 -4.71 -1.93
N ASP A 226 13.43 -5.65 -1.04
CA ASP A 226 12.23 -5.53 -0.18
C ASP A 226 12.34 -4.33 0.75
N ILE A 227 13.51 -4.14 1.36
CA ILE A 227 13.74 -2.96 2.21
C ILE A 227 13.62 -1.70 1.36
N LEU A 228 14.32 -1.62 0.21
CA LEU A 228 14.26 -0.44 -0.66
C LEU A 228 12.84 -0.12 -1.16
N ASN A 229 12.07 -1.12 -1.55
CA ASN A 229 10.71 -0.93 -2.05
C ASN A 229 9.77 -0.43 -0.95
N GLU A 230 9.87 -0.97 0.26
CA GLU A 230 9.06 -0.51 1.38
C GLU A 230 9.44 0.92 1.78
N LEU A 231 10.74 1.24 1.79
CA LEU A 231 11.24 2.59 2.00
C LEU A 231 10.68 3.60 0.97
N VAL A 232 10.68 3.24 -0.32
CA VAL A 232 10.10 4.08 -1.39
C VAL A 232 8.60 4.25 -1.21
N ARG A 233 7.89 3.17 -0.89
CA ARG A 233 6.43 3.17 -0.68
C ARG A 233 6.02 4.08 0.47
N ILE A 234 6.66 3.92 1.63
CA ILE A 234 6.33 4.65 2.86
C ILE A 234 6.68 6.14 2.73
N TRP A 235 7.84 6.45 2.17
CA TRP A 235 8.29 7.84 2.07
C TRP A 235 7.66 8.60 0.91
N GLY A 236 6.87 7.94 0.07
CA GLY A 236 6.20 8.57 -1.07
C GLY A 236 7.19 9.26 -2.00
N VAL A 237 8.45 8.83 -2.01
CA VAL A 237 9.44 9.40 -2.92
C VAL A 237 8.90 9.12 -4.31
N SER A 238 8.56 10.19 -5.04
CA SER A 238 8.22 10.14 -6.46
C SER A 238 9.49 9.78 -7.22
N VAL A 239 9.98 8.57 -7.01
CA VAL A 239 10.89 7.93 -7.91
C VAL A 239 9.99 7.56 -9.08
N ALA A 240 10.24 8.17 -10.24
CA ALA A 240 9.49 7.85 -11.45
C ALA A 240 9.33 6.33 -11.54
N LYS A 241 8.09 5.84 -11.79
CA LYS A 241 7.68 4.41 -11.81
C LYS A 241 8.61 3.45 -12.57
N SER A 242 9.59 4.00 -13.26
CA SER A 242 10.55 3.33 -14.08
C SER A 242 11.95 3.17 -13.43
N ALA A 243 12.37 3.94 -12.41
CA ALA A 243 13.78 4.12 -11.98
C ALA A 243 14.64 2.86 -11.78
N GLN A 244 15.91 2.95 -12.17
CA GLN A 244 16.87 1.86 -11.92
C GLN A 244 17.16 1.73 -10.43
N ARG A 245 17.48 0.52 -9.97
CA ARG A 245 17.82 0.25 -8.55
C ARG A 245 18.86 1.21 -7.98
N ALA A 246 19.87 1.58 -8.76
CA ALA A 246 20.89 2.55 -8.32
C ALA A 246 20.32 3.96 -8.12
N GLU A 247 19.40 4.40 -8.98
CA GLU A 247 18.70 5.69 -8.85
C GLU A 247 17.78 5.69 -7.62
N ILE A 248 17.04 4.61 -7.40
CA ILE A 248 16.21 4.40 -6.21
C ILE A 248 17.08 4.45 -4.95
N LEU A 249 18.17 3.69 -4.92
CA LEU A 249 19.09 3.63 -3.79
C LEU A 249 19.68 5.02 -3.49
N GLN A 250 20.07 5.77 -4.52
CA GLN A 250 20.61 7.11 -4.36
C GLN A 250 19.55 8.10 -3.86
N ALA A 251 18.32 8.01 -4.37
CA ALA A 251 17.19 8.82 -3.92
C ALA A 251 16.85 8.54 -2.45
N VAL A 252 16.79 7.25 -2.06
CA VAL A 252 16.61 6.79 -0.69
C VAL A 252 17.72 7.30 0.22
N LYS A 253 18.99 7.12 -0.14
CA LYS A 253 20.13 7.63 0.65
C LYS A 253 20.07 9.15 0.79
N SER A 254 19.75 9.88 -0.27
CA SER A 254 19.64 11.35 -0.24
C SER A 254 18.47 11.83 0.63
N TYR A 255 17.36 11.09 0.64
CA TYR A 255 16.22 11.36 1.51
C TYR A 255 16.57 11.10 2.98
N LEU A 256 17.21 9.98 3.29
CA LEU A 256 17.64 9.59 4.63
C LEU A 256 18.71 10.50 5.23
N GLN A 257 19.52 11.15 4.40
CA GLN A 257 20.45 12.19 4.88
C GLN A 257 19.74 13.44 5.40
N ARG A 258 18.52 13.72 4.90
CA ARG A 258 17.78 14.94 5.21
C ARG A 258 16.72 14.75 6.30
N HIS A 259 16.31 13.52 6.58
CA HIS A 259 15.21 13.21 7.50
C HIS A 259 15.63 12.17 8.55
N LYS A 260 15.28 12.40 9.82
CA LYS A 260 15.49 11.42 10.91
C LYS A 260 14.48 10.29 10.77
N ALA A 261 14.95 9.08 10.49
CA ALA A 261 14.11 7.89 10.40
C ALA A 261 14.61 6.79 11.35
N LEU A 262 13.68 5.96 11.83
CA LEU A 262 13.97 4.74 12.57
C LEU A 262 13.55 3.53 11.73
N LEU A 263 14.52 2.73 11.31
CA LEU A 263 14.29 1.45 10.64
C LEU A 263 14.34 0.33 11.67
N ILE A 264 13.28 -0.46 11.78
CA ILE A 264 13.17 -1.58 12.70
C ILE A 264 13.19 -2.88 11.90
N ILE A 265 14.12 -3.79 12.24
CA ILE A 265 14.23 -5.09 11.58
C ILE A 265 14.01 -6.19 12.61
N ASP A 266 12.83 -6.78 12.55
CA ASP A 266 12.39 -7.85 13.45
C ASP A 266 12.79 -9.23 12.91
N ASN A 267 13.23 -10.11 13.81
CA ASN A 267 13.61 -11.50 13.50
C ASN A 267 14.84 -11.62 12.56
N PHE A 268 15.88 -10.82 12.82
CA PHE A 268 17.07 -10.70 11.95
C PHE A 268 17.91 -11.97 11.82
N GLU A 269 17.77 -12.95 12.70
CA GLU A 269 18.51 -14.23 12.62
C GLU A 269 18.28 -15.00 11.31
N THR A 270 17.22 -14.72 10.56
CA THR A 270 16.91 -15.36 9.27
C THR A 270 17.72 -14.80 8.10
N ILE A 271 18.31 -13.62 8.26
CA ILE A 271 19.03 -12.88 7.22
C ILE A 271 20.44 -12.45 7.67
N ILE A 272 20.86 -12.86 8.87
CA ILE A 272 22.16 -12.48 9.45
C ILE A 272 23.35 -12.89 8.57
N ASP A 273 23.21 -13.97 7.79
CA ASP A 273 24.24 -14.48 6.88
C ASP A 273 24.24 -13.79 5.50
N ASP A 274 23.32 -12.85 5.23
CA ASP A 274 23.26 -12.12 3.96
C ASP A 274 24.16 -10.88 4.00
N GLU A 275 25.40 -11.03 3.54
CA GLU A 275 26.39 -9.95 3.50
C GLU A 275 25.89 -8.69 2.76
N LYS A 276 25.04 -8.84 1.74
CA LYS A 276 24.54 -7.69 0.97
C LYS A 276 23.59 -6.85 1.79
N ILE A 277 22.73 -7.49 2.59
CA ILE A 277 21.81 -6.79 3.49
C ILE A 277 22.59 -6.15 4.63
N CYS A 278 23.48 -6.89 5.27
CA CYS A 278 24.30 -6.39 6.37
C CYS A 278 25.07 -5.12 5.94
N LYS A 279 25.78 -5.19 4.81
CA LYS A 279 26.50 -4.04 4.26
C LYS A 279 25.58 -2.86 3.90
N PHE A 280 24.40 -3.13 3.35
CA PHE A 280 23.43 -2.08 3.03
C PHE A 280 22.98 -1.32 4.29
N LEU A 281 22.72 -2.03 5.39
CA LEU A 281 22.32 -1.42 6.67
C LEU A 281 23.45 -0.58 7.28
N GLU A 282 24.69 -1.09 7.20
CA GLU A 282 25.89 -0.37 7.67
C GLU A 282 26.17 0.92 6.88
N GLU A 283 25.76 0.97 5.61
CA GLU A 283 25.95 2.12 4.72
C GLU A 283 24.82 3.17 4.79
N LEU A 284 23.79 2.97 5.62
CA LEU A 284 22.71 3.94 5.75
C LEU A 284 23.21 5.23 6.43
N PRO A 285 22.83 6.41 5.92
CA PRO A 285 23.38 7.68 6.39
C PRO A 285 22.75 8.14 7.72
N ASN A 286 23.57 8.73 8.59
CA ASN A 286 23.08 9.55 9.70
C ASN A 286 22.21 10.71 9.17
N PRO A 287 21.13 11.12 9.87
CA PRO A 287 20.76 10.77 11.24
C PRO A 287 19.81 9.54 11.37
N THR A 288 19.73 8.69 10.33
CA THR A 288 18.90 7.47 10.38
C THR A 288 19.42 6.49 11.43
N LYS A 289 18.52 5.89 12.18
CA LYS A 289 18.83 4.86 13.18
C LYS A 289 18.20 3.53 12.81
N ILE A 290 18.84 2.44 13.20
CA ILE A 290 18.39 1.07 12.95
C ILE A 290 18.25 0.34 14.29
N LEU A 291 17.06 -0.21 14.53
CA LEU A 291 16.78 -1.06 15.67
C LEU A 291 16.52 -2.49 15.19
N ILE A 292 17.38 -3.42 15.58
CA ILE A 292 17.30 -4.82 15.17
C ILE A 292 16.81 -5.65 16.35
N THR A 293 15.91 -6.61 16.10
CA THR A 293 15.63 -7.67 17.06
C THR A 293 16.09 -9.03 16.51
N SER A 294 16.73 -9.83 17.36
CA SER A 294 17.24 -11.14 16.94
C SER A 294 17.27 -12.16 18.08
N ARG A 295 17.31 -13.46 17.76
CA ARG A 295 17.63 -14.51 18.77
C ARG A 295 19.11 -14.54 19.14
N VAL A 296 19.99 -14.06 18.27
CA VAL A 296 21.44 -14.10 18.44
C VAL A 296 22.03 -12.70 18.34
N LYS A 297 23.30 -12.53 18.74
CA LYS A 297 24.01 -11.27 18.50
C LYS A 297 24.16 -11.03 17.00
N ALA A 298 24.14 -9.77 16.57
CA ALA A 298 24.49 -9.38 15.22
C ALA A 298 25.85 -8.65 15.22
N GLU A 299 26.78 -9.14 14.41
CA GLU A 299 28.15 -8.62 14.30
C GLU A 299 28.26 -7.55 13.20
N LEU A 300 27.40 -6.52 13.28
CA LEU A 300 27.40 -5.39 12.34
C LEU A 300 28.36 -4.29 12.79
N GLN A 301 28.95 -3.57 11.84
CA GLN A 301 29.81 -2.42 12.11
C GLN A 301 29.05 -1.32 12.86
N ASN A 302 29.68 -0.79 13.92
CA ASN A 302 29.10 0.24 14.79
C ASN A 302 27.75 -0.13 15.44
N ALA A 303 27.44 -1.42 15.55
CA ALA A 303 26.24 -1.90 16.22
C ALA A 303 26.45 -2.15 17.71
N GLN A 304 25.51 -1.65 18.53
CA GLN A 304 25.49 -1.91 19.97
C GLN A 304 24.52 -3.06 20.27
N ASN A 305 25.03 -4.16 20.82
CA ASN A 305 24.24 -5.35 21.17
C ASN A 305 23.78 -5.29 22.64
N ILE A 306 22.48 -5.49 22.88
CA ILE A 306 21.83 -5.50 24.20
C ILE A 306 21.13 -6.83 24.41
N LEU A 307 21.46 -7.53 25.50
CA LEU A 307 20.82 -8.78 25.89
C LEU A 307 19.53 -8.48 26.66
N LEU A 308 18.38 -8.86 26.09
CA LEU A 308 17.09 -8.77 26.77
C LEU A 308 16.86 -10.01 27.64
N GLN A 309 16.69 -9.78 28.94
CA GLN A 309 16.40 -10.82 29.93
C GLN A 309 14.90 -10.93 30.22
N GLY A 310 14.52 -11.89 31.05
CA GLY A 310 13.16 -12.02 31.56
C GLY A 310 12.71 -10.80 32.36
N MET A 311 11.39 -10.61 32.46
CA MET A 311 10.81 -9.53 33.25
C MET A 311 11.19 -9.65 34.73
N SER A 312 11.45 -8.50 35.37
CA SER A 312 11.63 -8.44 36.82
C SER A 312 10.39 -8.89 37.56
N LYS A 313 10.54 -9.26 38.83
CA LYS A 313 9.41 -9.60 39.70
C LYS A 313 8.37 -8.48 39.80
N THR A 314 8.81 -7.21 39.80
CA THR A 314 7.90 -6.06 39.79
C THR A 314 7.04 -6.00 38.52
N ALA A 315 7.65 -6.21 37.35
CA ALA A 315 6.92 -6.28 36.09
C ALA A 315 6.01 -7.52 36.01
N VAL A 316 6.40 -8.65 36.64
CA VAL A 316 5.51 -9.82 36.78
C VAL A 316 4.31 -9.49 37.66
N GLU A 317 4.47 -8.78 38.77
CA GLU A 317 3.35 -8.33 39.61
C GLU A 317 2.37 -7.45 38.82
N GLU A 318 2.89 -6.45 38.11
CA GLU A 318 2.10 -5.60 37.22
C GLU A 318 1.36 -6.43 36.15
N TRP A 319 2.03 -7.43 35.56
CA TRP A 319 1.40 -8.37 34.62
C TRP A 319 0.22 -9.10 35.25
N LEU A 320 0.40 -9.68 36.44
CA LEU A 320 -0.66 -10.43 37.11
C LEU A 320 -1.88 -9.57 37.43
N HIS A 321 -1.66 -8.31 37.81
CA HIS A 321 -2.74 -7.33 37.99
C HIS A 321 -3.43 -7.03 36.66
N LYS A 322 -2.66 -6.68 35.61
CA LYS A 322 -3.17 -6.31 34.30
C LYS A 322 -3.97 -7.43 33.63
N TYR A 323 -3.60 -8.68 33.85
CA TYR A 323 -4.31 -9.86 33.35
C TYR A 323 -5.38 -10.40 34.31
N ASN A 324 -5.75 -9.65 35.36
CA ASN A 324 -6.78 -10.01 36.35
C ASN A 324 -6.54 -11.37 37.02
N ILE A 325 -5.28 -11.78 37.19
CA ILE A 325 -4.90 -13.02 37.85
C ILE A 325 -4.94 -12.87 39.36
N VAL A 326 -4.54 -11.70 39.87
CA VAL A 326 -4.59 -11.41 41.31
C VAL A 326 -6.03 -11.57 41.82
N ASN A 327 -6.18 -12.30 42.92
CA ASN A 327 -7.47 -12.47 43.57
C ASN A 327 -7.68 -11.31 44.56
N SER A 328 -8.89 -10.74 44.59
CA SER A 328 -9.22 -9.66 45.51
C SER A 328 -9.15 -10.08 46.98
N SER A 329 -9.20 -11.38 47.27
CA SER A 329 -9.04 -11.93 48.62
C SER A 329 -7.59 -12.11 49.09
N TRP A 330 -6.60 -11.95 48.20
CA TRP A 330 -5.19 -12.16 48.54
C TRP A 330 -4.64 -11.03 49.41
N SER A 331 -3.89 -11.40 50.45
CA SER A 331 -3.09 -10.43 51.21
C SER A 331 -1.88 -9.99 50.40
N LYS A 332 -1.21 -8.90 50.82
CA LYS A 332 0.05 -8.47 50.19
C LYS A 332 1.11 -9.58 50.15
N THR A 333 1.19 -10.37 51.22
CA THR A 333 2.11 -11.51 51.33
C THR A 333 1.74 -12.65 50.36
N ASP A 334 0.44 -12.87 50.12
CA ASP A 334 -0.02 -13.85 49.13
C ASP A 334 0.35 -13.40 47.71
N VAL A 335 0.17 -12.11 47.39
CA VAL A 335 0.59 -11.54 46.09
C VAL A 335 2.09 -11.73 45.89
N GLU A 336 2.92 -11.34 46.87
CA GLU A 336 4.37 -11.51 46.80
C GLU A 336 4.78 -12.97 46.62
N ARG A 337 4.13 -13.91 47.32
CA ARG A 337 4.35 -15.35 47.14
C ARG A 337 4.03 -15.80 45.72
N GLU A 338 2.87 -15.42 45.19
CA GLU A 338 2.49 -15.81 43.83
C GLU A 338 3.38 -15.17 42.77
N VAL A 339 3.76 -13.89 42.92
CA VAL A 339 4.72 -13.23 42.02
C VAL A 339 6.03 -14.03 41.94
N ASN A 340 6.55 -14.51 43.09
CA ASN A 340 7.73 -15.37 43.11
C ASN A 340 7.48 -16.70 42.38
N ASN A 341 6.35 -17.38 42.64
CA ASN A 341 6.00 -18.63 41.97
C ASN A 341 5.93 -18.47 40.44
N TRP A 342 5.24 -17.43 39.96
CA TRP A 342 5.09 -17.13 38.53
C TRP A 342 6.43 -16.76 37.89
N HIS A 343 7.24 -15.96 38.57
CA HIS A 343 8.58 -15.60 38.10
C HIS A 343 9.49 -16.83 38.03
N ASP A 344 9.52 -17.69 39.05
CA ASP A 344 10.37 -18.88 39.10
C ASP A 344 9.95 -19.97 38.09
N ALA A 345 8.65 -20.05 37.81
CA ALA A 345 8.09 -20.97 36.82
C ALA A 345 8.41 -20.53 35.38
N THR A 346 8.43 -19.22 35.11
CA THR A 346 8.55 -18.66 33.75
C THR A 346 9.90 -18.04 33.42
N GLY A 347 10.74 -17.80 34.43
CA GLY A 347 11.93 -16.95 34.31
C GLY A 347 11.60 -15.52 33.90
N GLY A 348 10.37 -15.05 34.12
CA GLY A 348 9.88 -13.76 33.65
C GLY A 348 9.62 -13.68 32.14
N ASN A 349 9.55 -14.80 31.42
CA ASN A 349 9.29 -14.82 29.98
C ASN A 349 7.83 -14.39 29.66
N PRO A 350 7.61 -13.24 28.97
CA PRO A 350 6.26 -12.73 28.70
C PRO A 350 5.35 -13.68 27.92
N HIS A 351 5.89 -14.45 26.97
CA HIS A 351 5.08 -15.40 26.20
C HIS A 351 4.57 -16.54 27.09
N LEU A 352 5.43 -17.08 27.98
CA LEU A 352 5.02 -18.08 28.97
C LEU A 352 3.98 -17.52 29.95
N LEU A 353 4.20 -16.29 30.44
CA LEU A 353 3.26 -15.61 31.32
C LEU A 353 1.90 -15.42 30.65
N LYS A 354 1.86 -15.04 29.37
CA LYS A 354 0.63 -14.92 28.57
C LYS A 354 -0.13 -16.25 28.49
N LEU A 355 0.56 -17.33 28.12
CA LEU A 355 -0.05 -18.67 28.00
C LEU A 355 -0.63 -19.14 29.34
N LEU A 356 0.15 -19.03 30.43
CA LEU A 356 -0.28 -19.44 31.76
C LEU A 356 -1.42 -18.56 32.31
N SER A 357 -1.38 -17.25 32.03
CA SER A 357 -2.47 -16.32 32.40
C SER A 357 -3.78 -16.74 31.75
N GLY A 358 -3.75 -17.09 30.46
CA GLY A 358 -4.93 -17.59 29.74
C GLY A 358 -5.50 -18.87 30.34
N GLN A 359 -4.64 -19.81 30.75
CA GLN A 359 -5.08 -21.05 31.42
C GLN A 359 -5.68 -20.77 32.79
N ALA A 360 -5.04 -19.93 33.60
CA ALA A 360 -5.49 -19.57 34.95
C ALA A 360 -6.88 -18.89 34.90
N GLN A 361 -7.11 -18.00 33.92
CA GLN A 361 -8.41 -17.36 33.73
C GLN A 361 -9.56 -18.33 33.39
N LEU A 362 -9.26 -19.53 32.89
CA LEU A 362 -10.27 -20.53 32.52
C LEU A 362 -10.44 -21.63 33.57
N ARG A 363 -9.38 -21.98 34.31
CA ARG A 363 -9.38 -23.04 35.33
C ARG A 363 -9.68 -22.54 36.76
N GLY A 364 -9.74 -21.23 36.95
CA GLY A 364 -9.88 -20.59 38.26
C GLY A 364 -8.53 -20.12 38.82
N LYS A 365 -8.56 -19.06 39.65
CA LYS A 365 -7.37 -18.34 40.14
C LYS A 365 -6.49 -19.15 41.10
N ASP A 366 -6.97 -20.29 41.63
CA ASP A 366 -6.23 -21.20 42.53
C ASP A 366 -5.40 -22.25 41.76
N PHE A 367 -4.73 -21.80 40.69
CA PHE A 367 -3.96 -22.66 39.79
C PHE A 367 -2.60 -23.05 40.41
N LYS A 368 -2.30 -24.35 40.52
CA LYS A 368 -0.96 -24.82 40.90
C LYS A 368 0.01 -24.64 39.74
N LEU A 369 0.92 -23.68 39.87
CA LEU A 369 2.04 -23.49 38.94
C LEU A 369 3.04 -24.64 39.11
N VAL A 370 3.14 -25.48 38.10
CA VAL A 370 4.26 -26.41 37.96
C VAL A 370 5.25 -25.76 37.00
N LYS A 371 6.55 -25.85 37.30
CA LYS A 371 7.62 -25.40 36.39
C LYS A 371 7.53 -26.21 35.09
N MET A 372 6.82 -25.68 34.10
CA MET A 372 6.60 -26.35 32.82
C MET A 372 7.37 -25.61 31.74
N GLN A 373 8.11 -26.37 30.93
CA GLN A 373 8.65 -25.85 29.68
C GLN A 373 7.50 -25.55 28.70
N ILE A 374 7.73 -24.68 27.71
CA ILE A 374 6.75 -24.27 26.69
C ILE A 374 5.93 -25.46 26.13
N PRO A 375 6.52 -26.62 25.76
CA PRO A 375 5.75 -27.75 25.24
C PRO A 375 4.66 -28.24 26.21
N GLY A 376 4.98 -28.37 27.50
CA GLY A 376 4.02 -28.82 28.51
C GLY A 376 2.88 -27.82 28.74
N VAL A 377 3.19 -26.52 28.69
CA VAL A 377 2.17 -25.47 28.75
C VAL A 377 1.25 -25.54 27.54
N LEU A 378 1.78 -25.75 26.33
CA LEU A 378 0.99 -25.87 25.10
C LEU A 378 0.12 -27.14 25.08
N ASP A 379 0.62 -28.28 25.58
CA ASP A 379 -0.19 -29.50 25.75
C ASP A 379 -1.33 -29.28 26.76
N ALA A 380 -1.08 -28.58 27.86
CA ALA A 380 -2.12 -28.21 28.82
C ALA A 380 -3.18 -27.29 28.21
N SER A 381 -2.79 -26.29 27.41
CA SER A 381 -3.73 -25.44 26.66
C SER A 381 -4.53 -26.26 25.65
N TRP A 382 -3.91 -27.18 24.93
CA TRP A 382 -4.58 -28.04 23.95
C TRP A 382 -5.69 -28.90 24.57
N GLY A 383 -5.49 -29.38 25.80
CA GLY A 383 -6.49 -30.11 26.57
C GLY A 383 -7.75 -29.30 26.89
N ILE A 384 -7.67 -27.96 26.91
CA ILE A 384 -8.79 -27.04 27.18
C ILE A 384 -9.60 -26.75 25.91
N LEU A 385 -8.96 -26.82 24.74
CA LEU A 385 -9.58 -26.41 23.47
C LEU A 385 -10.79 -27.28 23.09
N THR A 386 -11.84 -26.63 22.60
CA THR A 386 -12.93 -27.28 21.87
C THR A 386 -12.42 -27.87 20.56
N GLU A 387 -13.21 -28.74 19.93
CA GLU A 387 -12.85 -29.31 18.63
C GLU A 387 -12.68 -28.21 17.57
N ASP A 388 -13.58 -27.21 17.55
CA ASP A 388 -13.53 -26.09 16.60
C ASP A 388 -12.27 -25.24 16.79
N ALA A 389 -11.92 -24.91 18.05
CA ALA A 389 -10.69 -24.18 18.34
C ALA A 389 -9.44 -24.98 17.95
N ARG A 390 -9.46 -26.32 18.05
CA ARG A 390 -8.38 -27.17 17.54
C ARG A 390 -8.30 -27.11 16.02
N LYS A 391 -9.43 -27.19 15.29
CA LYS A 391 -9.46 -27.06 13.82
C LYS A 391 -8.88 -25.72 13.35
N ILE A 392 -9.26 -24.62 14.01
CA ILE A 392 -8.71 -23.29 13.74
C ILE A 392 -7.20 -23.29 13.99
N LEU A 393 -6.73 -23.75 15.16
CA LEU A 393 -5.31 -23.76 15.50
C LEU A 393 -4.48 -24.60 14.53
N LEU A 394 -5.03 -25.69 14.01
CA LEU A 394 -4.40 -26.57 13.02
C LEU A 394 -4.40 -25.99 11.60
N THR A 395 -5.27 -25.01 11.32
CA THR A 395 -5.33 -24.27 10.06
C THR A 395 -4.20 -23.24 9.96
N MET A 396 -3.89 -22.56 11.05
CA MET A 396 -2.94 -21.44 11.02
C MET A 396 -1.52 -21.77 10.51
N PRO A 397 -0.92 -22.96 10.74
CA PRO A 397 0.42 -23.30 10.23
C PRO A 397 0.53 -23.45 8.70
N ILE A 398 -0.58 -23.54 7.97
CA ILE A 398 -0.55 -23.58 6.50
C ILE A 398 -0.54 -22.17 5.88
N LEU A 399 -0.96 -21.15 6.64
CA LEU A 399 -0.92 -19.74 6.25
C LEU A 399 0.47 -19.18 6.53
N SER A 400 1.12 -18.56 5.54
CA SER A 400 2.48 -18.04 5.69
C SER A 400 2.54 -16.73 6.47
N ALA A 401 1.44 -15.98 6.48
CA ALA A 401 1.32 -14.67 7.11
C ALA A 401 0.06 -14.62 8.00
N PRO A 402 -0.15 -13.53 8.75
CA PRO A 402 -1.43 -13.29 9.42
C PRO A 402 -2.59 -13.36 8.42
N ALA A 403 -3.77 -13.79 8.88
CA ALA A 403 -4.92 -14.00 8.01
C ALA A 403 -6.20 -13.46 8.63
N CYS A 404 -7.13 -13.04 7.78
CA CYS A 404 -8.43 -12.54 8.20
C CYS A 404 -9.35 -13.68 8.69
N GLN A 405 -10.39 -13.31 9.45
CA GLN A 405 -11.40 -14.25 9.94
C GLN A 405 -12.08 -15.04 8.82
N GLU A 406 -12.36 -14.39 7.66
CA GLU A 406 -13.01 -15.02 6.50
C GLU A 406 -12.19 -16.19 5.97
N ALA A 407 -10.88 -15.99 5.78
CA ALA A 407 -9.94 -17.01 5.34
C ALA A 407 -9.89 -18.18 6.33
N ILE A 408 -9.73 -17.89 7.62
CA ILE A 408 -9.64 -18.91 8.68
C ILE A 408 -10.92 -19.74 8.73
N GLY A 409 -12.08 -19.11 8.63
CA GLY A 409 -13.37 -19.80 8.66
C GLY A 409 -13.58 -20.71 7.45
N TYR A 410 -13.32 -20.19 6.24
CA TYR A 410 -13.43 -21.00 5.04
C TYR A 410 -12.48 -22.19 5.10
N ILE A 411 -11.20 -21.98 5.43
CA ILE A 411 -10.19 -23.04 5.39
C ILE A 411 -10.45 -24.11 6.46
N SER A 412 -10.82 -23.70 7.67
CA SER A 412 -11.17 -24.63 8.75
C SER A 412 -12.48 -25.39 8.52
N GLY A 413 -13.34 -24.90 7.62
CA GLY A 413 -14.64 -25.51 7.31
C GLY A 413 -15.70 -25.28 8.38
N LEU A 414 -15.55 -24.20 9.16
CA LEU A 414 -16.42 -23.84 10.28
C LEU A 414 -17.39 -22.72 9.89
N SER A 415 -18.54 -22.67 10.55
CA SER A 415 -19.47 -21.54 10.46
C SER A 415 -18.91 -20.28 11.13
N GLU A 416 -19.41 -19.12 10.74
CA GLU A 416 -18.95 -17.83 11.29
C GLU A 416 -19.03 -17.78 12.83
N SER A 417 -20.11 -18.29 13.42
CA SER A 417 -20.27 -18.34 14.88
C SER A 417 -19.24 -19.24 15.58
N GLU A 418 -18.91 -20.39 14.99
CA GLU A 418 -17.91 -21.32 15.53
C GLU A 418 -16.50 -20.71 15.44
N VAL A 419 -16.20 -20.04 14.33
CA VAL A 419 -14.92 -19.34 14.11
C VAL A 419 -14.74 -18.22 15.12
N ILE A 420 -15.75 -17.35 15.30
CA ILE A 420 -15.69 -16.26 16.28
C ILE A 420 -15.46 -16.80 17.69
N ALA A 421 -16.19 -17.84 18.09
CA ALA A 421 -16.05 -18.45 19.42
C ALA A 421 -14.67 -19.09 19.61
N GLY A 422 -14.19 -19.83 18.61
CA GLY A 422 -12.88 -20.48 18.63
C GLY A 422 -11.71 -19.50 18.64
N LEU A 423 -11.74 -18.46 17.79
CA LEU A 423 -10.74 -17.39 17.78
C LEU A 423 -10.68 -16.65 19.12
N LYS A 424 -11.84 -16.29 19.70
CA LYS A 424 -11.90 -15.68 21.04
C LYS A 424 -11.24 -16.55 22.11
N LEU A 425 -11.48 -17.87 22.09
CA LEU A 425 -10.86 -18.80 23.02
C LEU A 425 -9.34 -18.89 22.82
N LEU A 426 -8.87 -19.00 21.57
CA LEU A 426 -7.45 -19.09 21.24
C LEU A 426 -6.68 -17.82 21.61
N VAL A 427 -7.25 -16.64 21.34
CA VAL A 427 -6.70 -15.34 21.74
C VAL A 427 -6.66 -15.22 23.26
N ARG A 428 -7.73 -15.66 23.96
CA ARG A 428 -7.77 -15.67 25.43
C ARG A 428 -6.71 -16.58 26.05
N LEU A 429 -6.44 -17.73 25.44
CA LEU A 429 -5.38 -18.66 25.85
C LEU A 429 -3.97 -18.19 25.44
N GLY A 430 -3.85 -17.08 24.71
CA GLY A 430 -2.57 -16.58 24.20
C GLY A 430 -1.94 -17.46 23.13
N LEU A 431 -2.72 -18.33 22.50
CA LEU A 431 -2.27 -19.19 21.40
C LEU A 431 -2.29 -18.44 20.06
N LEU A 432 -3.16 -17.43 19.93
CA LEU A 432 -3.21 -16.51 18.80
C LEU A 432 -3.05 -15.07 19.26
N ASP A 433 -2.45 -14.27 18.39
CA ASP A 433 -2.46 -12.81 18.47
C ASP A 433 -3.48 -12.28 17.46
N SER A 434 -4.21 -11.22 17.84
CA SER A 434 -5.09 -10.49 16.93
C SER A 434 -4.79 -9.01 16.94
N TYR A 435 -4.95 -8.37 15.78
CA TYR A 435 -4.79 -6.93 15.62
C TYR A 435 -5.76 -6.43 14.56
N LYS A 436 -6.25 -5.21 14.76
CA LYS A 436 -7.11 -4.52 13.80
C LYS A 436 -6.22 -3.76 12.82
N ILE A 437 -6.75 -3.45 11.65
CA ILE A 437 -6.04 -2.68 10.64
C ILE A 437 -6.84 -1.41 10.37
N SER A 438 -6.54 -0.32 11.06
CA SER A 438 -7.16 0.98 10.73
C SER A 438 -6.70 1.49 9.35
N PRO A 439 -7.58 2.06 8.49
CA PRO A 439 -9.01 2.33 8.71
C PRO A 439 -9.96 1.18 8.33
N PHE A 440 -9.43 0.02 7.93
CA PHE A 440 -10.21 -1.13 7.49
C PHE A 440 -10.90 -1.85 8.65
N PRO A 441 -12.14 -2.33 8.48
CA PRO A 441 -12.83 -3.11 9.51
C PRO A 441 -12.34 -4.57 9.57
N LEU A 442 -11.06 -4.82 9.29
CA LEU A 442 -10.44 -6.14 9.28
C LEU A 442 -9.69 -6.41 10.59
N GLU A 443 -9.90 -7.59 11.14
CA GLU A 443 -9.08 -8.15 12.22
C GLU A 443 -8.26 -9.31 11.66
N MET A 444 -6.94 -9.24 11.84
CA MET A 444 -5.98 -10.25 11.40
C MET A 444 -5.51 -11.07 12.57
N PHE A 445 -5.29 -12.36 12.33
CA PHE A 445 -4.86 -13.31 13.34
C PHE A 445 -3.53 -13.94 12.95
N SER A 446 -2.64 -14.10 13.93
CA SER A 446 -1.32 -14.68 13.71
C SER A 446 -0.90 -15.63 14.83
N LEU A 447 0.02 -16.54 14.50
CA LEU A 447 0.62 -17.46 15.45
C LEU A 447 1.98 -16.96 15.92
N HIS A 448 2.20 -17.04 17.24
CA HIS A 448 3.57 -17.00 17.75
C HIS A 448 4.38 -18.21 17.22
N PRO A 449 5.68 -18.05 16.87
CA PRO A 449 6.47 -19.11 16.26
C PRO A 449 6.48 -20.45 17.02
N THR A 450 6.55 -20.42 18.35
CA THR A 450 6.50 -21.64 19.18
C THR A 450 5.14 -22.35 19.11
N THR A 451 4.05 -21.60 19.04
CA THR A 451 2.71 -22.14 18.86
C THR A 451 2.54 -22.71 17.45
N ARG A 452 3.12 -22.04 16.44
CA ARG A 452 3.17 -22.53 15.05
C ARG A 452 3.88 -23.88 14.94
N ASP A 453 5.05 -24.02 15.55
CA ASP A 453 5.80 -25.29 15.57
C ASP A 453 5.02 -26.40 16.28
N TYR A 454 4.35 -26.07 17.38
CA TYR A 454 3.51 -27.02 18.13
C TYR A 454 2.29 -27.47 17.32
N ALA A 455 1.52 -26.53 16.77
CA ALA A 455 0.35 -26.81 15.93
C ALA A 455 0.74 -27.59 14.67
N GLY A 456 1.87 -27.24 14.04
CA GLY A 456 2.41 -27.97 12.90
C GLY A 456 2.77 -29.43 13.21
N ARG A 457 3.32 -29.70 14.41
CA ARG A 457 3.57 -31.08 14.87
C ARG A 457 2.26 -31.84 15.14
N LYS A 458 1.26 -31.22 15.76
CA LYS A 458 -0.05 -31.85 15.96
C LYS A 458 -0.75 -32.16 14.64
N LEU A 459 -0.63 -31.27 13.64
CA LEU A 459 -1.18 -31.50 12.30
C LEU A 459 -0.56 -32.72 11.60
N LYS A 460 0.76 -32.92 11.75
CA LYS A 460 1.47 -34.09 11.19
C LYS A 460 1.16 -35.40 11.93
N GLY A 461 0.86 -35.35 13.22
CA GLY A 461 0.77 -36.52 14.11
C GLY A 461 -0.58 -37.26 14.16
N GLY A 462 -1.40 -37.24 13.11
CA GLY A 462 -2.73 -37.90 13.11
C GLY A 462 -3.86 -37.02 13.65
N SER A 463 -3.92 -35.77 13.16
CA SER A 463 -4.89 -34.74 13.53
C SER A 463 -6.32 -35.06 13.06
N ILE A 464 -7.31 -34.39 13.67
CA ILE A 464 -8.74 -34.40 13.28
C ILE A 464 -9.01 -33.90 11.86
N VAL A 465 -8.04 -33.17 11.28
CA VAL A 465 -8.05 -32.69 9.89
C VAL A 465 -6.69 -32.95 9.24
N SER A 466 -6.69 -33.28 7.95
CA SER A 466 -5.44 -33.52 7.20
C SER A 466 -4.87 -32.21 6.64
N ARG A 467 -3.54 -32.11 6.57
CA ARG A 467 -2.85 -30.95 5.98
C ARG A 467 -3.26 -30.72 4.52
N GLU A 468 -3.35 -31.80 3.74
CA GLU A 468 -3.74 -31.76 2.33
C GLU A 468 -5.14 -31.17 2.13
N PHE A 469 -6.11 -31.58 2.96
CA PHE A 469 -7.46 -31.02 2.92
C PHE A 469 -7.48 -29.52 3.20
N LEU A 470 -6.74 -29.06 4.21
CA LEU A 470 -6.64 -27.65 4.56
C LEU A 470 -5.95 -26.84 3.45
N CYS A 471 -4.84 -27.33 2.88
CA CYS A 471 -4.15 -26.64 1.80
C CYS A 471 -5.03 -26.50 0.54
N ARG A 472 -5.83 -27.53 0.21
CA ARG A 472 -6.80 -27.45 -0.88
C ARG A 472 -7.85 -26.35 -0.63
N ARG A 473 -8.43 -26.30 0.57
CA ARG A 473 -9.39 -25.25 0.93
C ARG A 473 -8.78 -23.85 0.93
N MET A 474 -7.51 -23.73 1.33
CA MET A 474 -6.76 -22.47 1.24
C MET A 474 -6.60 -22.03 -0.21
N PHE A 475 -6.24 -22.94 -1.11
CA PHE A 475 -6.16 -22.64 -2.54
C PHE A 475 -7.50 -22.18 -3.12
N ASP A 476 -8.58 -22.93 -2.84
CA ASP A 476 -9.92 -22.61 -3.30
C ASP A 476 -10.38 -21.23 -2.77
N PHE A 477 -10.11 -20.94 -1.49
CA PHE A 477 -10.41 -19.65 -0.88
C PHE A 477 -9.72 -18.49 -1.60
N TYR A 478 -8.40 -18.55 -1.74
CA TYR A 478 -7.64 -17.44 -2.32
C TYR A 478 -7.89 -17.26 -3.81
N CYS A 479 -8.28 -18.32 -4.54
CA CYS A 479 -8.80 -18.17 -5.90
C CYS A 479 -10.05 -17.27 -5.92
N GLY A 480 -11.04 -17.55 -5.06
CA GLY A 480 -12.25 -16.74 -4.95
C GLY A 480 -11.99 -15.34 -4.37
N TYR A 481 -11.05 -15.22 -3.43
CA TYR A 481 -10.69 -13.95 -2.79
C TYR A 481 -10.09 -12.98 -3.80
N VAL A 482 -9.17 -13.45 -4.65
CA VAL A 482 -8.59 -12.62 -5.71
C VAL A 482 -9.66 -12.22 -6.73
N GLU A 483 -10.54 -13.14 -7.13
CA GLU A 483 -11.65 -12.82 -8.04
C GLU A 483 -12.61 -11.76 -7.45
N LYS A 484 -12.85 -11.78 -6.14
CA LYS A 484 -13.71 -10.81 -5.42
C LYS A 484 -13.14 -9.39 -5.43
N TYR A 485 -11.82 -9.24 -5.23
CA TYR A 485 -11.17 -7.94 -5.05
C TYR A 485 -10.35 -7.46 -6.28
N GLN A 486 -10.43 -8.14 -7.42
CA GLN A 486 -9.68 -7.78 -8.63
C GLN A 486 -10.05 -6.42 -9.24
N ARG A 487 -11.26 -5.89 -8.98
CA ARG A 487 -11.75 -4.64 -9.60
C ARG A 487 -11.35 -3.43 -8.76
N GLY A 488 -10.51 -2.57 -9.33
CA GLY A 488 -9.92 -1.42 -8.66
C GLY A 488 -10.90 -0.25 -8.45
N ASP A 489 -11.55 -0.23 -7.30
CA ASP A 489 -11.60 1.01 -6.51
C ASP A 489 -10.41 0.98 -5.52
N GLY A 490 -10.00 2.15 -5.03
CA GLY A 490 -8.75 2.29 -4.26
C GLY A 490 -8.62 1.33 -3.07
N ASP A 491 -9.73 1.01 -2.40
CA ASP A 491 -9.73 0.17 -1.20
C ASP A 491 -9.60 -1.33 -1.52
N ASN A 492 -10.07 -1.82 -2.67
CA ASN A 492 -10.03 -3.27 -3.00
C ASN A 492 -8.61 -3.85 -3.10
N PHE A 493 -7.64 -3.07 -3.58
CA PHE A 493 -6.24 -3.52 -3.61
C PHE A 493 -5.59 -3.57 -2.23
N GLU A 494 -6.10 -2.83 -1.24
CA GLU A 494 -5.63 -2.94 0.14
C GLU A 494 -5.94 -4.34 0.70
N TYR A 495 -7.16 -4.86 0.48
CA TYR A 495 -7.53 -6.23 0.87
C TYR A 495 -6.58 -7.28 0.28
N LEU A 496 -6.25 -7.17 -1.00
CA LEU A 496 -5.29 -8.07 -1.65
C LEU A 496 -3.87 -7.91 -1.09
N THR A 497 -3.47 -6.69 -0.74
CA THR A 497 -2.16 -6.39 -0.15
C THR A 497 -2.00 -7.05 1.21
N LEU A 498 -3.06 -7.03 2.03
CA LEU A 498 -3.05 -7.63 3.38
C LEU A 498 -2.89 -9.15 3.36
N GLU A 499 -3.32 -9.81 2.28
CA GLU A 499 -3.33 -11.28 2.13
C GLU A 499 -2.30 -11.79 1.11
N ILE A 500 -1.44 -10.92 0.55
CA ILE A 500 -0.57 -11.26 -0.59
C ILE A 500 0.37 -12.44 -0.33
N GLU A 501 0.89 -12.57 0.89
CA GLU A 501 1.79 -13.68 1.24
C GLU A 501 1.04 -15.02 1.35
N ASN A 502 -0.22 -15.00 1.80
CA ASN A 502 -1.05 -16.19 1.81
C ASN A 502 -1.51 -16.57 0.39
N ILE A 503 -1.79 -15.58 -0.47
CA ILE A 503 -2.05 -15.79 -1.91
C ILE A 503 -0.85 -16.46 -2.60
N LYS A 504 0.37 -16.01 -2.32
CA LYS A 504 1.60 -16.65 -2.83
C LYS A 504 1.73 -18.10 -2.38
N THR A 505 1.38 -18.38 -1.11
CA THR A 505 1.39 -19.74 -0.56
C THR A 505 0.35 -20.64 -1.23
N ALA A 506 -0.85 -20.11 -1.52
CA ALA A 506 -1.85 -20.80 -2.30
C ALA A 506 -1.35 -21.13 -3.72
N ILE A 507 -0.68 -20.18 -4.38
CA ILE A 507 -0.09 -20.42 -5.71
C ILE A 507 0.99 -21.51 -5.65
N ASP A 508 1.92 -21.46 -4.69
CA ASP A 508 2.96 -22.47 -4.54
C ASP A 508 2.35 -23.87 -4.28
N TYR A 509 1.26 -23.96 -3.50
CA TYR A 509 0.52 -25.21 -3.33
C TYR A 509 -0.11 -25.70 -4.65
N GLY A 510 -0.86 -24.84 -5.35
CA GLY A 510 -1.52 -25.21 -6.60
C GLY A 510 -0.53 -25.62 -7.71
N LEU A 511 0.71 -25.13 -7.68
CA LEU A 511 1.77 -25.56 -8.58
C LEU A 511 2.35 -26.94 -8.22
N SER A 512 2.33 -27.30 -6.94
CA SER A 512 2.81 -28.61 -6.47
C SER A 512 1.80 -29.75 -6.71
N GLU A 513 0.52 -29.41 -6.85
CA GLU A 513 -0.57 -30.37 -7.05
C GLU A 513 -0.76 -30.71 -8.54
N LYS A 514 -0.90 -32.01 -8.83
CA LYS A 514 -1.20 -32.48 -10.19
C LYS A 514 -2.58 -31.94 -10.61
N ASN A 515 -2.63 -31.30 -11.78
CA ASN A 515 -3.85 -30.76 -12.41
C ASN A 515 -4.42 -29.46 -11.82
N GLN A 516 -3.72 -28.76 -10.92
CA GLN A 516 -4.17 -27.44 -10.43
C GLN A 516 -3.49 -26.24 -11.12
N TRP A 517 -2.49 -26.49 -11.97
CA TRP A 517 -1.73 -25.45 -12.67
C TRP A 517 -2.62 -24.54 -13.56
N GLU A 518 -3.72 -25.05 -14.13
CA GLU A 518 -4.67 -24.24 -14.91
C GLU A 518 -5.34 -23.16 -14.05
N GLN A 519 -5.73 -23.53 -12.84
CA GLN A 519 -6.36 -22.61 -11.91
C GLN A 519 -5.34 -21.63 -11.32
N VAL A 520 -4.09 -22.05 -11.13
CA VAL A 520 -2.98 -21.13 -10.81
C VAL A 520 -2.78 -20.11 -11.93
N LEU A 521 -2.81 -20.54 -13.20
CA LEU A 521 -2.70 -19.62 -14.33
C LEU A 521 -3.83 -18.59 -14.29
N LYS A 522 -5.09 -19.04 -14.16
CA LYS A 522 -6.26 -18.15 -14.05
C LYS A 522 -6.09 -17.15 -12.90
N LEU A 523 -5.70 -17.63 -11.72
CA LEU A 523 -5.45 -16.79 -10.55
C LEU A 523 -4.45 -15.66 -10.82
N LEU A 524 -3.38 -15.93 -11.56
CA LEU A 524 -2.37 -14.94 -11.91
C LEU A 524 -2.81 -13.93 -12.96
N PHE A 525 -3.61 -14.37 -13.93
CA PHE A 525 -4.26 -13.44 -14.86
C PHE A 525 -5.12 -12.45 -14.07
N THR A 526 -5.93 -12.95 -13.14
CA THR A 526 -6.77 -12.14 -12.26
C THR A 526 -5.94 -11.20 -11.36
N LEU A 527 -4.77 -11.65 -10.89
CA LEU A 527 -3.86 -10.84 -10.05
C LEU A 527 -3.04 -9.81 -10.84
N SER A 528 -3.02 -9.88 -12.18
CA SER A 528 -2.11 -9.09 -13.01
C SER A 528 -2.29 -7.59 -12.84
N ASP A 529 -3.54 -7.10 -12.82
CA ASP A 529 -3.83 -5.67 -12.67
C ASP A 529 -3.38 -5.14 -11.31
N PHE A 530 -3.57 -5.93 -10.25
CA PHE A 530 -3.09 -5.63 -8.90
C PHE A 530 -1.56 -5.54 -8.85
N LEU A 531 -0.86 -6.55 -9.40
CA LEU A 531 0.60 -6.59 -9.42
C LEU A 531 1.19 -5.40 -10.20
N ASP A 532 0.52 -5.01 -11.28
CA ASP A 532 0.94 -3.92 -12.16
C ASP A 532 0.68 -2.54 -11.52
N HIS A 533 -0.42 -2.40 -10.78
CA HIS A 533 -0.77 -1.15 -10.11
C HIS A 533 0.17 -0.83 -8.95
N LEU A 534 0.50 -1.83 -8.12
CA LEU A 534 1.33 -1.66 -6.93
C LEU A 534 2.83 -1.90 -7.16
N GLY A 535 3.21 -2.30 -8.37
CA GLY A 535 4.61 -2.41 -8.78
C GLY A 535 5.35 -3.65 -8.28
N TYR A 536 4.62 -4.75 -8.03
CA TYR A 536 5.18 -6.06 -7.65
C TYR A 536 5.79 -6.81 -8.86
N TRP A 537 6.56 -6.08 -9.69
CA TRP A 537 7.10 -6.58 -10.95
C TRP A 537 8.12 -7.71 -10.74
N GLN A 538 8.94 -7.61 -9.70
CA GLN A 538 9.98 -8.59 -9.43
C GLN A 538 9.39 -9.90 -8.91
N GLU A 539 8.40 -9.82 -8.03
CA GLU A 539 7.60 -10.94 -7.56
C GLU A 539 6.91 -11.63 -8.74
N ARG A 540 6.31 -10.84 -9.64
CA ARG A 540 5.71 -11.35 -10.88
C ARG A 540 6.73 -12.11 -11.74
N VAL A 541 7.93 -11.57 -11.93
CA VAL A 541 9.03 -12.23 -12.68
C VAL A 541 9.40 -13.58 -12.05
N VAL A 542 9.58 -13.62 -10.73
CA VAL A 542 9.94 -14.86 -10.00
C VAL A 542 8.83 -15.89 -10.14
N LEU A 543 7.59 -15.46 -9.94
CA LEU A 543 6.39 -16.30 -10.04
C LEU A 543 6.24 -16.87 -11.45
N CYS A 544 6.38 -16.03 -12.47
CA CYS A 544 6.37 -16.44 -13.86
C CYS A 544 7.39 -17.55 -14.15
N LYS A 545 8.63 -17.43 -13.65
CA LYS A 545 9.67 -18.45 -13.84
C LYS A 545 9.32 -19.77 -13.18
N LYS A 546 8.78 -19.74 -11.95
CA LYS A 546 8.33 -20.96 -11.25
C LYS A 546 7.29 -21.72 -12.07
N ILE A 547 6.26 -21.03 -12.54
CA ILE A 547 5.15 -21.63 -13.30
C ILE A 547 5.64 -22.22 -14.62
N MET A 548 6.48 -21.48 -15.35
CA MET A 548 7.03 -21.97 -16.62
C MET A 548 7.83 -23.26 -16.43
N ASN A 549 8.54 -23.41 -15.31
CA ASN A 549 9.25 -24.64 -14.99
C ASN A 549 8.30 -25.78 -14.64
N GLU A 550 7.27 -25.53 -13.82
CA GLU A 550 6.33 -26.57 -13.40
C GLU A 550 5.42 -27.03 -14.55
N VAL A 551 4.85 -26.11 -15.33
CA VAL A 551 3.96 -26.43 -16.46
C VAL A 551 4.71 -27.20 -17.56
N LYS A 552 6.02 -26.96 -17.72
CA LYS A 552 6.87 -27.69 -18.67
C LYS A 552 6.94 -29.19 -18.36
N ASN A 553 6.79 -29.59 -17.10
CA ASN A 553 6.80 -31.01 -16.70
C ASN A 553 5.56 -31.78 -17.19
N TYR A 554 4.51 -31.09 -17.65
CA TYR A 554 3.25 -31.68 -18.12
C TYR A 554 3.11 -31.69 -19.65
N ASP A 555 4.21 -31.51 -20.40
CA ASP A 555 4.25 -31.43 -21.87
C ASP A 555 3.36 -30.33 -22.50
N ASN A 556 3.03 -29.30 -21.73
CA ASN A 556 2.20 -28.18 -22.16
C ASN A 556 3.01 -27.07 -22.85
N THR A 557 3.79 -27.47 -23.85
CA THR A 557 4.74 -26.58 -24.55
C THR A 557 4.08 -25.31 -25.12
N LYS A 558 2.86 -25.43 -25.67
CA LYS A 558 2.09 -24.30 -26.21
C LYS A 558 1.74 -23.26 -25.14
N ILE A 559 1.34 -23.73 -23.95
CA ILE A 559 0.95 -22.90 -22.81
C ILE A 559 2.16 -22.17 -22.23
N VAL A 560 3.26 -22.90 -22.02
CA VAL A 560 4.51 -22.30 -21.53
C VAL A 560 4.99 -21.21 -22.49
N ASN A 561 4.91 -21.45 -23.79
CA ASN A 561 5.29 -20.47 -24.80
C ASN A 561 4.40 -19.23 -24.76
N TRP A 562 3.07 -19.38 -24.74
CA TRP A 562 2.14 -18.26 -24.57
C TRP A 562 2.41 -17.47 -23.29
N PHE A 563 2.57 -18.16 -22.15
CA PHE A 563 2.81 -17.54 -20.86
C PHE A 563 4.15 -16.78 -20.82
N THR A 564 5.19 -17.32 -21.49
CA THR A 564 6.49 -16.65 -21.67
C THR A 564 6.31 -15.31 -22.38
N ILE A 565 5.51 -15.28 -23.44
CA ILE A 565 5.29 -14.10 -24.26
C ILE A 565 4.39 -13.08 -23.55
N TYR A 566 3.25 -13.54 -23.02
CA TYR A 566 2.20 -12.66 -22.54
C TYR A 566 2.46 -12.10 -21.14
N HIS A 567 3.02 -12.88 -20.22
CA HIS A 567 3.29 -12.42 -18.86
C HIS A 567 4.76 -12.10 -18.65
N TYR A 568 5.64 -13.09 -18.88
CA TYR A 568 7.03 -12.95 -18.49
C TYR A 568 7.75 -11.87 -19.31
N ALA A 569 7.69 -11.96 -20.64
CA ALA A 569 8.31 -10.98 -21.52
C ALA A 569 7.65 -9.60 -21.40
N TRP A 570 6.32 -9.52 -21.26
CA TRP A 570 5.63 -8.25 -21.03
C TRP A 570 6.09 -7.58 -19.72
N THR A 571 6.20 -8.34 -18.63
CA THR A 571 6.73 -7.83 -17.35
C THR A 571 8.16 -7.31 -17.51
N LEU A 572 8.99 -8.02 -18.28
CA LEU A 572 10.35 -7.56 -18.60
C LEU A 572 10.34 -6.29 -19.47
N ILE A 573 9.43 -6.16 -20.43
CA ILE A 573 9.26 -4.93 -21.23
C ILE A 573 8.91 -3.76 -20.32
N LEU A 574 7.93 -3.93 -19.42
CA LEU A 574 7.51 -2.89 -18.47
C LEU A 574 8.65 -2.45 -17.54
N GLN A 575 9.56 -3.36 -17.17
CA GLN A 575 10.77 -3.05 -16.41
C GLN A 575 11.89 -2.41 -17.25
N SER A 576 11.90 -2.63 -18.56
CA SER A 576 13.01 -2.25 -19.43
C SER A 576 12.90 -0.77 -19.81
N LYS A 577 13.62 0.11 -19.12
CA LYS A 577 13.75 1.52 -19.49
C LYS A 577 14.66 1.71 -20.71
N ARG A 578 14.14 1.51 -21.93
CA ARG A 578 14.89 1.71 -23.20
C ARG A 578 16.07 0.77 -23.44
N THR A 579 16.25 -0.24 -22.59
CA THR A 579 17.22 -1.32 -22.79
C THR A 579 16.47 -2.62 -22.97
N TYR A 580 16.03 -2.90 -24.19
CA TYR A 580 15.15 -4.03 -24.47
C TYR A 580 15.88 -5.32 -24.87
N ASN A 581 17.21 -5.38 -24.74
CA ASN A 581 18.02 -6.55 -25.10
C ASN A 581 17.51 -7.86 -24.46
N THR A 582 17.22 -7.84 -23.17
CA THR A 582 16.73 -9.03 -22.44
C THR A 582 15.33 -9.44 -22.88
N PRO A 583 14.28 -8.59 -22.82
CA PRO A 583 12.95 -8.96 -23.28
C PRO A 583 12.92 -9.32 -24.77
N ARG A 584 13.68 -8.61 -25.63
CA ARG A 584 13.79 -8.89 -27.07
C ARG A 584 14.31 -10.32 -27.31
N LYS A 585 15.43 -10.71 -26.68
CA LYS A 585 15.97 -12.08 -26.76
C LYS A 585 14.98 -13.15 -26.28
N VAL A 586 14.24 -12.86 -25.21
CA VAL A 586 13.21 -13.78 -24.70
C VAL A 586 12.08 -13.95 -25.71
N LEU A 587 11.62 -12.84 -26.31
CA LEU A 587 10.56 -12.86 -27.33
C LEU A 587 11.00 -13.53 -28.62
N GLU A 588 12.20 -13.24 -29.13
CA GLU A 588 12.74 -13.86 -30.35
C GLU A 588 12.84 -15.38 -30.20
N LYS A 589 13.38 -15.87 -29.08
CA LYS A 589 13.44 -17.31 -28.80
C LYS A 589 12.06 -17.95 -28.65
N ALA A 590 11.11 -17.24 -28.04
CA ALA A 590 9.74 -17.73 -27.92
C ALA A 590 9.01 -17.72 -29.28
N LEU A 591 9.28 -16.73 -30.13
CA LEU A 591 8.73 -16.59 -31.47
C LEU A 591 9.24 -17.72 -32.39
N GLU A 592 10.54 -17.99 -32.40
CA GLU A 592 11.14 -19.10 -33.16
C GLU A 592 10.43 -20.42 -32.85
N LYS A 593 10.30 -20.74 -31.56
CA LYS A 593 9.59 -21.95 -31.11
C LYS A 593 8.10 -21.94 -31.50
N ALA A 594 7.46 -20.78 -31.46
CA ALA A 594 6.06 -20.64 -31.86
C ALA A 594 5.88 -20.88 -33.36
N GLU A 595 6.79 -20.39 -34.20
CA GLU A 595 6.77 -20.58 -35.65
C GLU A 595 7.07 -22.05 -36.03
N GLU A 596 8.10 -22.67 -35.42
CA GLU A 596 8.43 -24.09 -35.63
C GLU A 596 7.24 -25.03 -35.35
N GLN A 597 6.48 -24.74 -34.29
CA GLN A 597 5.35 -25.57 -33.84
C GLN A 597 4.00 -25.02 -34.30
N SER A 598 3.97 -23.99 -35.16
CA SER A 598 2.76 -23.39 -35.71
C SER A 598 1.76 -22.87 -34.66
N PHE A 599 2.25 -22.28 -33.56
CA PHE A 599 1.47 -21.66 -32.50
C PHE A 599 1.01 -20.25 -32.87
N ARG A 600 -0.06 -20.15 -33.68
CA ARG A 600 -0.48 -18.87 -34.29
C ARG A 600 -0.75 -17.75 -33.30
N LEU A 601 -1.47 -18.02 -32.21
CA LEU A 601 -1.75 -17.00 -31.18
C LEU A 601 -0.44 -16.47 -30.58
N SER A 602 0.48 -17.36 -30.21
CA SER A 602 1.79 -16.99 -29.67
C SER A 602 2.62 -16.18 -30.65
N THR A 603 2.67 -16.60 -31.92
CA THR A 603 3.36 -15.87 -33.00
C THR A 603 2.80 -14.45 -33.13
N ALA A 604 1.47 -14.30 -33.16
CA ALA A 604 0.82 -13.00 -33.25
C ALA A 604 1.17 -12.10 -32.06
N MET A 605 1.08 -12.61 -30.84
CA MET A 605 1.38 -11.84 -29.63
C MET A 605 2.87 -11.49 -29.52
N ALA A 606 3.78 -12.41 -29.86
CA ALA A 606 5.22 -12.15 -29.82
C ALA A 606 5.62 -11.05 -30.79
N LYS A 607 5.11 -11.10 -32.04
CA LYS A 607 5.32 -10.03 -33.03
C LYS A 607 4.76 -8.68 -32.54
N ARG A 608 3.59 -8.67 -31.90
CA ARG A 608 3.03 -7.45 -31.29
C ARG A 608 3.91 -6.90 -30.17
N ASN A 609 4.44 -7.75 -29.29
CA ASN A 609 5.33 -7.33 -28.21
C ASN A 609 6.68 -6.83 -28.73
N LEU A 610 7.22 -7.44 -29.79
CA LEU A 610 8.40 -6.93 -30.50
C LEU A 610 8.11 -5.59 -31.18
N ALA A 611 6.92 -5.38 -31.73
CA ALA A 611 6.51 -4.09 -32.29
C ALA A 611 6.48 -2.98 -31.23
N VAL A 612 6.07 -3.30 -30.00
CA VAL A 612 6.14 -2.35 -28.87
C VAL A 612 7.59 -1.99 -28.55
N ILE A 613 8.50 -2.97 -28.52
CA ILE A 613 9.94 -2.71 -28.32
C ILE A 613 10.49 -1.80 -29.42
N ALA A 614 10.25 -2.15 -30.69
CA ALA A 614 10.69 -1.35 -31.84
C ALA A 614 10.12 0.08 -31.81
N LEU A 615 8.86 0.24 -31.40
CA LEU A 615 8.23 1.55 -31.21
C LEU A 615 8.98 2.39 -30.16
N GLU A 616 9.33 1.80 -29.01
CA GLU A 616 10.07 2.49 -27.95
C GLU A 616 11.52 2.81 -28.35
N GLU A 617 12.11 2.01 -29.23
CA GLU A 617 13.43 2.26 -29.85
C GLU A 617 13.36 3.26 -31.03
N ASN A 618 12.16 3.75 -31.38
CA ASN A 618 11.86 4.65 -32.50
C ASN A 618 12.08 4.03 -33.89
N GLU A 619 12.10 2.71 -33.98
CA GLU A 619 12.16 1.92 -35.22
C GLU A 619 10.77 1.74 -35.80
N TYR A 620 10.15 2.86 -36.20
CA TYR A 620 8.72 2.86 -36.50
C TYR A 620 8.30 2.02 -37.73
N ASP A 621 9.19 1.83 -38.72
CA ASP A 621 8.89 1.00 -39.90
C ASP A 621 8.86 -0.47 -39.55
N GLU A 622 9.88 -0.94 -38.81
CA GLU A 622 9.91 -2.31 -38.25
C GLU A 622 8.69 -2.56 -37.36
N ALA A 623 8.35 -1.61 -36.48
CA ALA A 623 7.18 -1.72 -35.61
C ALA A 623 5.87 -1.88 -36.40
N ASP A 624 5.68 -1.13 -37.50
CA ASP A 624 4.47 -1.21 -38.33
C ASP A 624 4.39 -2.55 -39.08
N THR A 625 5.51 -3.02 -39.65
CA THR A 625 5.60 -4.34 -40.31
C THR A 625 5.31 -5.48 -39.34
N LEU A 626 5.87 -5.43 -38.12
CA LEU A 626 5.59 -6.44 -37.09
C LEU A 626 4.10 -6.46 -36.68
N CYS A 627 3.46 -5.29 -36.62
CA CYS A 627 2.02 -5.19 -36.38
C CYS A 627 1.18 -5.73 -37.54
N GLU A 628 1.57 -5.49 -38.80
CA GLU A 628 0.91 -6.06 -39.98
C GLU A 628 0.95 -7.58 -39.97
N ASP A 629 2.13 -8.17 -39.76
CA ASP A 629 2.29 -9.61 -39.65
C ASP A 629 1.45 -10.17 -38.48
N SER A 630 1.52 -9.52 -37.31
CA SER A 630 0.76 -9.94 -36.12
C SER A 630 -0.75 -10.00 -36.42
N ILE A 631 -1.31 -8.99 -37.09
CA ILE A 631 -2.72 -8.96 -37.52
C ILE A 631 -3.06 -10.14 -38.43
N ALA A 632 -2.19 -10.48 -39.39
CA ALA A 632 -2.41 -11.61 -40.28
C ALA A 632 -2.48 -12.94 -39.51
N PHE A 633 -1.62 -13.13 -38.50
CA PHE A 633 -1.68 -14.31 -37.63
C PHE A 633 -2.93 -14.33 -36.75
N TRP A 634 -3.38 -13.20 -36.20
CA TRP A 634 -4.66 -13.13 -35.48
C TRP A 634 -5.84 -13.54 -36.37
N ASP A 635 -5.84 -13.13 -37.64
CA ASP A 635 -6.88 -13.49 -38.59
C ASP A 635 -6.89 -14.98 -38.95
N GLN A 636 -5.72 -15.63 -38.97
CA GLN A 636 -5.59 -17.07 -39.16
C GLN A 636 -5.95 -17.88 -37.91
N ALA A 637 -5.78 -17.30 -36.72
CA ALA A 637 -6.01 -17.97 -35.43
C ALA A 637 -7.49 -17.95 -34.97
N LYS A 638 -8.43 -17.48 -35.81
CA LYS A 638 -9.86 -17.35 -35.49
C LYS A 638 -10.54 -18.63 -34.98
N THR A 639 -9.99 -19.79 -35.32
CA THR A 639 -10.53 -21.11 -34.97
C THR A 639 -9.84 -21.75 -33.75
N GLU A 640 -8.86 -21.09 -33.14
CA GLU A 640 -8.17 -21.60 -31.95
C GLU A 640 -8.89 -21.14 -30.67
N GLU A 641 -9.80 -21.97 -30.14
CA GLU A 641 -10.61 -21.66 -28.93
C GLU A 641 -9.93 -21.99 -27.59
N TRP A 642 -8.81 -22.74 -27.60
CA TRP A 642 -8.23 -23.31 -26.37
C TRP A 642 -7.73 -22.30 -25.32
N LEU A 643 -7.63 -21.01 -25.66
CA LEU A 643 -7.00 -19.98 -24.82
C LEU A 643 -7.98 -19.01 -24.14
N SER A 644 -9.23 -18.92 -24.64
CA SER A 644 -10.24 -18.01 -24.07
C SER A 644 -10.53 -18.33 -22.61
N ASP A 645 -10.55 -19.61 -22.28
CA ASP A 645 -10.97 -20.11 -20.96
C ASP A 645 -9.87 -19.94 -19.90
N LEU A 646 -8.59 -19.93 -20.32
CA LEU A 646 -7.43 -19.86 -19.43
C LEU A 646 -6.91 -18.42 -19.20
N SER A 647 -6.96 -17.57 -20.23
CA SER A 647 -6.28 -16.26 -20.22
C SER A 647 -7.22 -15.05 -20.33
N GLY A 648 -8.50 -15.29 -20.68
CA GLY A 648 -9.43 -14.21 -21.03
C GLY A 648 -9.05 -13.41 -22.28
N ILE A 649 -8.02 -13.84 -23.02
CA ILE A 649 -7.53 -13.16 -24.23
C ILE A 649 -7.80 -14.08 -25.41
N ASP A 650 -8.92 -13.84 -26.08
CA ASP A 650 -9.14 -14.45 -27.38
C ASP A 650 -8.38 -13.70 -28.48
N TYR A 651 -8.43 -14.25 -29.69
CA TYR A 651 -7.83 -13.63 -30.87
C TYR A 651 -8.35 -12.20 -31.13
N ARG A 652 -9.60 -11.89 -30.72
CA ARG A 652 -10.20 -10.55 -30.88
C ARG A 652 -9.49 -9.56 -29.97
N ARG A 653 -9.33 -9.88 -28.68
CA ARG A 653 -8.62 -9.04 -27.71
C ARG A 653 -7.16 -8.85 -28.10
N GLY A 654 -6.47 -9.91 -28.55
CA GLY A 654 -5.12 -9.83 -29.10
C GLY A 654 -5.02 -8.90 -30.33
N LYS A 655 -5.99 -9.00 -31.25
CA LYS A 655 -6.07 -8.12 -32.43
C LYS A 655 -6.32 -6.66 -32.05
N ALA A 656 -7.22 -6.38 -31.09
CA ALA A 656 -7.48 -5.04 -30.58
C ALA A 656 -6.23 -4.40 -29.99
N LEU A 657 -5.47 -5.13 -29.18
CA LEU A 657 -4.19 -4.69 -28.64
C LEU A 657 -3.15 -4.36 -29.73
N THR A 658 -3.16 -5.11 -30.83
CA THR A 658 -2.28 -4.89 -31.97
C THR A 658 -2.69 -3.64 -32.74
N PHE A 659 -3.99 -3.41 -32.97
CA PHE A 659 -4.50 -2.16 -33.53
C PHE A 659 -4.15 -0.95 -32.66
N GLY A 660 -4.29 -1.05 -31.34
CA GLY A 660 -3.87 0.02 -30.42
C GLY A 660 -2.37 0.31 -30.49
N THR A 661 -1.53 -0.74 -30.58
CA THR A 661 -0.08 -0.58 -30.77
C THR A 661 0.22 0.14 -32.09
N ARG A 662 -0.47 -0.23 -33.18
CA ARG A 662 -0.34 0.45 -34.47
C ARG A 662 -0.82 1.90 -34.42
N GLY A 663 -1.92 2.17 -33.71
CA GLY A 663 -2.38 3.52 -33.41
C GLY A 663 -1.31 4.37 -32.73
N ASN A 664 -0.63 3.82 -31.71
CA ASN A 664 0.48 4.48 -31.02
C ASN A 664 1.65 4.80 -31.97
N ILE A 665 2.02 3.88 -32.86
CA ILE A 665 3.08 4.09 -33.88
C ILE A 665 2.74 5.32 -34.74
N TRP A 666 1.54 5.36 -35.31
CA TRP A 666 1.13 6.45 -36.19
C TRP A 666 0.93 7.77 -35.45
N GLN A 667 0.50 7.71 -34.19
CA GLN A 667 0.41 8.88 -33.31
C GLN A 667 1.80 9.46 -33.02
N LYS A 668 2.80 8.63 -32.71
CA LYS A 668 4.20 9.06 -32.51
C LYS A 668 4.82 9.66 -33.78
N ARG A 669 4.39 9.19 -34.96
CA ARG A 669 4.72 9.78 -36.27
C ARG A 669 3.96 11.08 -36.60
N GLY A 670 3.06 11.55 -35.73
CA GLY A 670 2.22 12.73 -35.95
C GLY A 670 1.14 12.55 -37.02
N LYS A 671 0.84 11.32 -37.44
CA LYS A 671 -0.19 11.00 -38.45
C LYS A 671 -1.50 10.60 -37.77
N TYR A 672 -2.13 11.56 -37.08
CA TYR A 672 -3.33 11.34 -36.27
C TYR A 672 -4.53 10.78 -37.05
N GLY A 673 -4.66 11.06 -38.34
CA GLY A 673 -5.72 10.47 -39.18
C GLY A 673 -5.60 8.95 -39.34
N LYS A 674 -4.37 8.43 -39.46
CA LYS A 674 -4.13 6.99 -39.48
C LYS A 674 -4.30 6.38 -38.09
N ALA A 675 -3.78 7.05 -37.06
CA ALA A 675 -3.93 6.61 -35.67
C ALA A 675 -5.40 6.48 -35.26
N TYR A 676 -6.23 7.47 -35.61
CA TYR A 676 -7.68 7.46 -35.36
C TYR A 676 -8.36 6.21 -35.92
N ARG A 677 -8.09 5.86 -37.18
CA ARG A 677 -8.67 4.67 -37.82
C ARG A 677 -8.32 3.37 -37.09
N TYR A 678 -7.07 3.24 -36.63
CA TYR A 678 -6.67 2.05 -35.88
C TYR A 678 -7.31 2.00 -34.49
N TYR A 679 -7.46 3.14 -33.82
CA TYR A 679 -8.19 3.19 -32.55
C TYR A 679 -9.70 2.93 -32.73
N GLU A 680 -10.31 3.33 -33.85
CA GLU A 680 -11.70 2.96 -34.16
C GLU A 680 -11.86 1.45 -34.35
N MET A 681 -10.93 0.81 -35.07
CA MET A 681 -10.91 -0.66 -35.21
C MET A 681 -10.70 -1.35 -33.85
N GLN A 682 -9.87 -0.80 -32.97
CA GLN A 682 -9.69 -1.28 -31.61
C GLN A 682 -10.99 -1.14 -30.79
N LYS A 683 -11.66 0.01 -30.89
CA LYS A 683 -12.91 0.31 -30.19
C LYS A 683 -14.02 -0.67 -30.57
N GLU A 684 -14.22 -0.90 -31.88
CA GLU A 684 -15.25 -1.81 -32.39
C GLU A 684 -15.10 -3.23 -31.81
N ILE A 685 -13.85 -3.68 -31.60
CA ILE A 685 -13.60 -4.99 -31.00
C ILE A 685 -13.94 -4.98 -29.51
N TYR A 686 -13.48 -3.99 -28.74
CA TYR A 686 -13.76 -3.94 -27.30
C TYR A 686 -15.24 -3.73 -26.98
N ASP A 687 -15.96 -2.96 -27.80
CA ASP A 687 -17.41 -2.83 -27.72
C ASP A 687 -18.10 -4.20 -27.87
N LYS A 688 -17.69 -5.00 -28.87
CA LYS A 688 -18.23 -6.36 -29.07
C LYS A 688 -17.85 -7.36 -27.98
N LEU A 689 -16.72 -7.13 -27.30
CA LEU A 689 -16.26 -7.96 -26.19
C LEU A 689 -16.88 -7.55 -24.85
N ASN A 690 -17.61 -6.43 -24.77
CA ASN A 690 -18.03 -5.81 -23.52
C ASN A 690 -16.86 -5.65 -22.54
N ASP A 691 -15.71 -5.15 -23.03
CA ASP A 691 -14.50 -4.93 -22.23
C ASP A 691 -14.40 -3.45 -21.83
N PRO A 692 -14.91 -3.06 -20.64
CA PRO A 692 -14.99 -1.65 -20.27
C PRO A 692 -13.61 -1.02 -20.02
N HIS A 693 -12.63 -1.83 -19.59
CA HIS A 693 -11.25 -1.35 -19.42
C HIS A 693 -10.61 -1.04 -20.77
N GLY A 694 -10.66 -1.98 -21.71
CA GLY A 694 -10.14 -1.78 -23.07
C GLY A 694 -10.80 -0.59 -23.78
N LEU A 695 -12.10 -0.43 -23.58
CA LEU A 695 -12.88 0.68 -24.12
C LEU A 695 -12.44 2.04 -23.55
N SER A 696 -12.27 2.16 -22.23
CA SER A 696 -11.87 3.42 -21.58
C SER A 696 -10.55 3.97 -22.12
N VAL A 697 -9.53 3.12 -22.26
CA VAL A 697 -8.21 3.50 -22.79
C VAL A 697 -8.30 3.85 -24.29
N THR A 698 -9.11 3.13 -25.04
CA THR A 698 -9.28 3.35 -26.49
C THR A 698 -10.00 4.67 -26.78
N LEU A 699 -11.07 4.98 -26.03
CA LEU A 699 -11.78 6.26 -26.11
C LEU A 699 -10.85 7.43 -25.77
N ALA A 700 -10.00 7.25 -24.76
CA ALA A 700 -9.00 8.26 -24.41
C ALA A 700 -8.03 8.51 -25.58
N ASN A 701 -7.57 7.46 -26.25
CA ASN A 701 -6.70 7.56 -27.43
C ASN A 701 -7.39 8.17 -28.66
N LEU A 702 -8.67 7.85 -28.88
CA LEU A 702 -9.49 8.49 -29.90
C LEU A 702 -9.66 9.97 -29.62
N THR A 703 -9.86 10.34 -28.35
CA THR A 703 -9.91 11.74 -27.92
C THR A 703 -8.61 12.47 -28.25
N VAL A 704 -7.43 11.83 -28.07
CA VAL A 704 -6.14 12.39 -28.53
C VAL A 704 -6.17 12.73 -30.01
N CYS A 705 -6.60 11.76 -30.82
CA CYS A 705 -6.53 11.88 -32.26
C CYS A 705 -7.59 12.85 -32.79
N ALA A 706 -8.78 12.86 -32.20
CA ALA A 706 -9.85 13.80 -32.51
C ALA A 706 -9.39 15.23 -32.23
N PHE A 707 -8.73 15.45 -31.07
CA PHE A 707 -8.15 16.73 -30.70
C PHE A 707 -7.17 17.25 -31.77
N HIS A 708 -6.15 16.47 -32.13
CA HIS A 708 -5.15 16.90 -33.11
C HIS A 708 -5.68 17.01 -34.55
N ARG A 709 -6.89 16.52 -34.80
CA ARG A 709 -7.57 16.57 -36.10
C ARG A 709 -8.70 17.61 -36.14
N GLU A 710 -8.95 18.32 -35.03
CA GLU A 710 -10.01 19.32 -34.91
C GLU A 710 -11.39 18.75 -35.28
N LEU A 711 -11.69 17.52 -34.82
CA LEU A 711 -12.98 16.89 -35.11
C LEU A 711 -14.12 17.49 -34.24
N PRO A 712 -15.32 17.71 -34.80
CA PRO A 712 -16.44 18.31 -34.07
C PRO A 712 -16.99 17.43 -32.92
N GLU A 713 -16.70 16.13 -32.94
CA GLU A 713 -17.16 15.13 -31.97
C GLU A 713 -16.29 15.03 -30.69
N ILE A 714 -15.26 15.88 -30.54
CA ILE A 714 -14.34 15.87 -29.39
C ILE A 714 -15.07 15.90 -28.04
N SER A 715 -16.07 16.77 -27.85
CA SER A 715 -16.80 16.86 -26.57
C SER A 715 -17.45 15.54 -26.22
N GLN A 716 -18.14 14.91 -27.18
CA GLN A 716 -18.82 13.65 -26.97
C GLN A 716 -17.83 12.53 -26.62
N LEU A 717 -16.66 12.50 -27.28
CA LEU A 717 -15.60 11.54 -26.96
C LEU A 717 -14.98 11.77 -25.57
N CYS A 718 -14.87 13.02 -25.11
CA CYS A 718 -14.40 13.34 -23.76
C CYS A 718 -15.40 12.83 -22.70
N GLU A 719 -16.69 13.08 -22.90
CA GLU A 719 -17.76 12.62 -22.00
C GLU A 719 -17.77 11.09 -21.92
N GLN A 720 -17.74 10.42 -23.07
CA GLN A 720 -17.66 8.95 -23.15
C GLN A 720 -16.40 8.40 -22.48
N THR A 721 -15.26 9.07 -22.63
CA THR A 721 -14.02 8.66 -21.97
C THR A 721 -14.15 8.73 -20.45
N LEU A 722 -14.67 9.85 -19.93
CA LEU A 722 -14.84 10.04 -18.48
C LEU A 722 -15.85 9.06 -17.88
N GLU A 723 -16.98 8.84 -18.56
CA GLU A 723 -17.98 7.86 -18.17
C GLU A 723 -17.38 6.45 -18.15
N ALA A 724 -16.68 6.04 -19.21
CA ALA A 724 -16.04 4.72 -19.27
C ALA A 724 -14.99 4.51 -18.17
N PHE A 725 -14.21 5.53 -17.82
CA PHE A 725 -13.27 5.44 -16.69
C PHE A 725 -13.97 5.44 -15.33
N ASN A 726 -15.11 6.12 -15.20
CA ASN A 726 -15.91 6.13 -13.99
C ASN A 726 -16.56 4.77 -13.74
N ASP A 727 -17.10 4.12 -14.77
CA ASP A 727 -17.74 2.81 -14.70
C ASP A 727 -16.80 1.69 -14.22
N ILE A 728 -15.50 1.82 -14.50
CA ILE A 728 -14.47 0.88 -14.03
C ILE A 728 -13.80 1.31 -12.71
N GLY A 729 -14.32 2.34 -12.02
CA GLY A 729 -13.77 2.82 -10.76
C GLY A 729 -12.46 3.62 -10.87
N ARG A 730 -12.00 3.92 -12.10
CA ARG A 730 -10.72 4.60 -12.39
C ARG A 730 -10.91 6.06 -12.82
N ARG A 731 -11.80 6.79 -12.14
CA ARG A 731 -12.13 8.20 -12.45
C ARG A 731 -10.91 9.13 -12.47
N GLU A 732 -9.92 8.90 -11.61
CA GLU A 732 -8.66 9.67 -11.59
C GLU A 732 -7.79 9.42 -12.83
N ASP A 733 -7.74 8.18 -13.33
CA ASP A 733 -6.91 7.85 -14.50
C ASP A 733 -7.48 8.46 -15.78
N GLY A 734 -8.80 8.43 -15.95
CA GLY A 734 -9.47 9.12 -17.06
C GLY A 734 -9.20 10.63 -17.04
N ARG A 735 -9.25 11.24 -15.86
CA ARG A 735 -8.90 12.66 -15.67
C ARG A 735 -7.45 12.97 -16.03
N ASN A 736 -6.49 12.20 -15.51
CA ASN A 736 -5.07 12.38 -15.80
C ASN A 736 -4.77 12.20 -17.30
N TYR A 737 -5.47 11.27 -17.97
CA TYR A 737 -5.28 11.02 -19.39
C TYR A 737 -5.75 12.20 -20.23
N LEU A 738 -6.96 12.71 -19.97
CA LEU A 738 -7.49 13.91 -20.63
C LEU A 738 -6.65 15.16 -20.30
N TRP A 739 -6.08 15.25 -19.11
CA TRP A 739 -5.15 16.32 -18.77
C TRP A 739 -3.85 16.23 -19.57
N SER A 740 -3.31 15.02 -19.75
CA SER A 740 -2.11 14.82 -20.57
C SER A 740 -2.32 15.22 -22.05
N LEU A 741 -3.55 15.11 -22.56
CA LEU A 741 -3.95 15.62 -23.87
C LEU A 741 -3.85 17.12 -23.95
N PHE A 742 -4.37 17.79 -22.93
CA PHE A 742 -4.34 19.23 -22.80
C PHE A 742 -2.90 19.77 -22.75
N LEU A 743 -2.00 19.07 -22.09
CA LEU A 743 -0.58 19.45 -22.05
C LEU A 743 0.14 19.16 -23.37
N ARG A 744 -0.15 18.04 -24.05
CA ARG A 744 0.55 17.66 -25.30
C ARG A 744 0.09 18.44 -26.52
N SER A 745 -1.15 18.95 -26.53
CA SER A 745 -1.63 19.87 -27.55
C SER A 745 -0.91 21.22 -27.57
N THR A 746 -0.26 21.59 -26.46
CA THR A 746 0.44 22.87 -26.32
C THR A 746 1.87 22.84 -26.87
N GLY A 747 2.46 21.66 -27.11
CA GLY A 747 3.64 21.40 -27.96
C GLY A 747 4.98 22.11 -27.66
N LYS A 748 5.01 23.25 -26.97
CA LYS A 748 6.18 23.98 -26.43
C LYS A 748 5.66 24.85 -25.26
N SER A 749 6.51 25.07 -24.26
CA SER A 749 6.34 26.05 -23.17
C SER A 749 5.33 27.17 -23.49
N SER A 750 4.22 27.24 -22.75
CA SER A 750 3.46 28.45 -22.33
C SER A 750 3.21 29.63 -23.30
N GLN A 751 3.63 29.66 -24.57
CA GLN A 751 3.74 30.91 -25.35
C GLN A 751 3.11 30.92 -26.74
N GLY A 752 2.28 29.93 -27.10
CA GLY A 752 1.50 30.10 -28.32
C GLY A 752 0.50 29.00 -28.61
N LEU A 753 -0.78 29.32 -28.44
CA LEU A 753 -1.88 28.58 -29.07
C LEU A 753 -2.71 29.54 -29.92
N SER A 754 -3.13 29.08 -31.09
CA SER A 754 -3.93 29.82 -32.10
C SER A 754 -5.31 29.20 -32.37
N PHE A 755 -5.84 28.38 -31.47
CA PHE A 755 -7.14 27.70 -31.67
C PHE A 755 -8.08 27.87 -30.46
N PRO A 756 -8.93 28.91 -30.46
CA PRO A 756 -9.78 29.28 -29.31
C PRO A 756 -11.09 28.47 -29.17
N ALA A 757 -11.62 27.90 -30.25
CA ALA A 757 -12.95 27.29 -30.24
C ALA A 757 -12.96 25.89 -29.60
N GLU A 758 -11.94 25.09 -29.87
CA GLU A 758 -11.79 23.71 -29.39
C GLU A 758 -11.37 23.64 -27.90
N ARG A 759 -10.61 24.65 -27.44
CA ARG A 759 -10.24 24.84 -26.02
C ARG A 759 -11.48 24.99 -25.14
N ARG A 760 -12.48 25.74 -25.62
CA ARG A 760 -13.75 25.99 -24.93
C ARG A 760 -14.64 24.74 -24.87
N ILE A 761 -14.65 23.94 -25.93
CA ILE A 761 -15.39 22.67 -26.04
C ILE A 761 -14.86 21.62 -25.05
N LEU A 762 -13.54 21.52 -24.90
CA LEU A 762 -12.91 20.66 -23.89
C LEU A 762 -13.08 21.20 -22.48
N LEU A 763 -12.93 22.52 -22.27
CA LEU A 763 -13.18 23.20 -21.00
C LEU A 763 -14.62 22.99 -20.52
N ASP A 764 -15.62 23.26 -21.36
CA ASP A 764 -17.04 23.05 -21.05
C ASP A 764 -17.35 21.56 -20.74
N ALA A 765 -16.74 20.61 -21.45
CA ALA A 765 -16.91 19.18 -21.20
C ALA A 765 -16.24 18.75 -19.89
N THR A 766 -15.05 19.28 -19.58
CA THR A 766 -14.39 19.10 -18.29
C THR A 766 -15.16 19.79 -17.16
N GLU A 767 -15.68 21.01 -17.33
CA GLU A 767 -16.47 21.75 -16.33
C GLU A 767 -17.79 21.04 -15.97
N ARG A 768 -18.37 20.27 -16.90
CA ARG A 768 -19.62 19.51 -16.66
C ARG A 768 -19.41 18.19 -15.89
N TYR A 769 -18.25 17.55 -16.00
CA TYR A 769 -17.98 16.22 -15.40
C TYR A 769 -16.93 16.23 -14.27
N ILE A 770 -16.09 17.26 -14.24
CA ILE A 770 -15.23 17.61 -13.11
C ILE A 770 -16.08 18.50 -12.20
N GLY A 771 -16.01 18.31 -10.89
CA GLY A 771 -16.50 19.35 -9.98
C GLY A 771 -15.89 20.71 -10.38
N ASN A 772 -16.64 21.79 -10.18
CA ASN A 772 -16.34 23.14 -10.70
C ASN A 772 -14.90 23.61 -10.44
N GLU A 773 -14.27 23.12 -9.38
CA GLU A 773 -13.03 23.64 -8.82
C GLU A 773 -11.77 23.39 -9.64
N THR A 774 -11.56 22.15 -10.11
CA THR A 774 -10.33 21.84 -10.87
C THR A 774 -10.39 22.39 -12.28
N ALA A 775 -11.60 22.60 -12.81
CA ALA A 775 -11.80 23.23 -14.11
C ALA A 775 -11.50 24.75 -14.08
N LEU A 776 -11.68 25.39 -12.92
CA LEU A 776 -11.35 26.80 -12.70
C LEU A 776 -9.85 27.05 -12.54
N ASP A 777 -9.12 26.15 -11.88
CA ASP A 777 -7.64 26.22 -11.82
C ASP A 777 -7.02 26.08 -13.21
N ILE A 778 -7.61 25.20 -14.04
CA ILE A 778 -7.27 25.07 -15.44
C ILE A 778 -7.60 26.38 -16.17
N CYS A 779 -8.79 26.97 -16.03
CA CYS A 779 -9.14 28.27 -16.61
C CYS A 779 -8.25 29.45 -16.12
N ALA A 780 -7.78 29.45 -14.88
CA ALA A 780 -6.97 30.51 -14.29
C ALA A 780 -5.52 30.51 -14.82
N GLU A 781 -4.88 29.36 -14.94
CA GLU A 781 -3.60 29.19 -15.65
C GLU A 781 -3.72 29.66 -17.12
N LEU A 782 -4.85 29.35 -17.76
CA LEU A 782 -5.14 29.74 -19.14
C LEU A 782 -5.37 31.24 -19.36
N THR A 783 -5.74 31.99 -18.31
CA THR A 783 -5.96 33.45 -18.34
C THR A 783 -4.67 34.22 -18.04
N LYS A 784 -3.76 33.67 -17.23
CA LYS A 784 -2.41 34.22 -17.04
C LYS A 784 -1.55 34.13 -18.31
N LEU A 785 -1.73 33.07 -19.09
CA LEU A 785 -0.96 32.83 -20.32
C LEU A 785 -1.45 33.65 -21.54
N THR A 786 -2.68 34.18 -21.53
CA THR A 786 -3.24 34.99 -22.62
C THR A 786 -2.95 36.49 -22.50
N ARG A 787 -2.57 37.00 -21.32
CA ARG A 787 -2.25 38.43 -21.10
C ARG A 787 -0.79 38.80 -21.43
N GLY A 788 -0.02 37.87 -22.00
CA GLY A 788 1.40 38.05 -22.37
C GLY A 788 1.71 38.12 -23.87
N LYS A 789 0.74 38.47 -24.73
CA LYS A 789 0.97 38.88 -26.13
C LYS A 789 0.26 40.18 -26.44
#